data_AF-A0A5C6UNH1-F1
#
_entry.id   AF-A0A5C6UNH1-F1
#
_cell.length_a   1.000
_cell.length_b   1.000
_cell.length_c   1.000
_cell.angle_alpha   90.00
_cell.angle_beta   90.00
_cell.angle_gamma   90.00
#
_symmetry.space_group_name_H-M   'P 1'
#
loop_
_entity.id
_entity.type
_entity.pdbx_description
1 polymer ?
#
loop_
_entity_poly.entity_id
_entity_poly.type
_entity_poly.pdbx_seq_one_letter_code
_entity_poly.pdbx_strand_id
1 'polypeptide(L)'
;MAKKNSKKNSSSKNQSQARVPTGKEPTPEQIARLIAVESEVKELSAKYGPPAAKGAVEQVGMTLEESLKRVETLLNNASAHFENAQKLEEANKIKEKRLNDVKTELAVKRREVAQAEDELTKRGKSLDKQVIVLNARDTALQAREAEQSAHFAEREFNAEQGFLAEKARILSPVEEEVKRLREERDRLEVEIKAMREKAEEDLRDTARTRAEQWAIEDADRLKNEAEMRLEFDQEMTQVRREKLAVLRSELSSEREKAEAAWQAELDRRSATFDARETELREREQAIQDRYNKQRAAELDLQAEQEMLAEERAALDRKVERVAAERNEEMRHEIAALEDKLTGARSKRDVYFKELESWRELDRRFGDRSPDEILSALNDAERERAELAEQLRERPDVSAVERLSNLERERSEWLEKQAVLQSDLAKVRAELDTRRLSAIELETLQKQKEALETHKQLLDGAIDELRTKVDELTRQEDHRNPMTALTSMDQHEDLQKEARTTSPLRKANLKEFADDLRHRIASGVEGRTLYYAERDVRAFLGGLAMTRLMLLQGISGTGKTSLPLAFSSAVGGGIEIVEVQAGWRDRQDLVGYYNAFHRHYYATNFLQALYKAGTPAYSDRLFIIVLDEINLSRPEQFFADFLSALEQPEDDRRLTLVNDPVTQAPRLMVDGRHLPIPPNVWFVGTANHDESTAEFADKTYDRAHIMEMPRNTDAARFSVEKRGVRNAISYKGLEEAFADAANSQKGAVDKATKWLRTAAFTVDLQKRFRVGWGNRLENQLTRYLPVVVESGGSVGEAMDHLLVTKVFRKLKDRHDVRADDLEKLSIALQEAWEDLDSENPPERSVALIEREKAIKTHDELL
;
A
#
# COMPACT_ATOMS: atom_id res chain seq x y z
N MET A 1 -31.76 49.27 61.25
CA MET A 1 -31.77 49.39 62.72
C MET A 1 -30.78 48.38 63.32
N ALA A 2 -30.64 48.31 64.65
CA ALA A 2 -29.48 47.71 65.33
C ALA A 2 -29.64 46.23 65.75
N LYS A 3 -28.50 45.66 66.22
CA LYS A 3 -28.27 44.36 66.89
C LYS A 3 -28.04 43.17 65.93
N LYS A 4 -26.88 42.47 65.97
CA LYS A 4 -26.21 41.67 67.05
C LYS A 4 -26.83 40.26 67.18
N ASN A 5 -26.09 39.18 67.42
CA ASN A 5 -24.70 39.03 67.92
C ASN A 5 -24.13 37.60 67.69
N SER A 6 -22.88 37.35 68.13
CA SER A 6 -22.40 36.06 68.72
C SER A 6 -22.09 34.87 67.77
N LYS A 7 -20.98 34.11 67.88
CA LYS A 7 -19.66 34.30 68.55
C LYS A 7 -18.69 33.12 68.25
N LYS A 8 -17.40 33.36 68.55
CA LYS A 8 -16.41 32.42 69.16
C LYS A 8 -15.53 31.48 68.29
N ASN A 9 -14.30 31.33 68.84
CA ASN A 9 -13.27 30.28 68.70
C ASN A 9 -12.53 30.21 67.34
N SER A 10 -11.19 30.40 67.21
CA SER A 10 -9.98 29.95 67.96
C SER A 10 -9.49 28.54 67.55
N SER A 11 -8.20 28.24 67.39
CA SER A 11 -6.98 28.94 67.86
C SER A 11 -5.76 28.75 66.90
N SER A 12 -4.60 29.29 67.27
CA SER A 12 -3.35 29.37 66.50
C SER A 12 -2.49 28.10 66.48
N LYS A 13 -1.54 28.04 65.53
CA LYS A 13 -0.24 27.35 65.68
C LYS A 13 0.87 28.04 64.88
N ASN A 14 2.13 27.71 65.17
CA ASN A 14 3.29 28.57 64.93
C ASN A 14 4.05 28.35 63.60
N GLN A 15 4.63 29.47 63.13
CA GLN A 15 5.98 29.65 62.56
C GLN A 15 6.72 28.44 61.94
N SER A 16 7.18 28.65 60.71
CA SER A 16 8.60 28.47 60.37
C SER A 16 9.05 29.58 59.42
N GLN A 17 10.34 29.96 59.45
CA GLN A 17 10.91 31.01 58.59
C GLN A 17 11.73 30.36 57.47
N ALA A 18 11.50 30.79 56.23
CA ALA A 18 12.39 30.52 55.09
C ALA A 18 13.22 31.77 54.77
N ARG A 19 14.45 31.58 54.26
CA ARG A 19 15.41 32.67 54.03
C ARG A 19 15.10 33.45 52.75
N VAL A 20 15.25 34.76 52.81
CA VAL A 20 15.34 35.64 51.63
C VAL A 20 16.71 35.47 50.97
N PRO A 21 16.80 35.24 49.64
CA PRO A 21 18.06 35.34 48.90
C PRO A 21 18.51 36.80 48.79
N THR A 22 19.79 37.08 49.00
CA THR A 22 20.35 38.43 48.83
C THR A 22 20.34 38.84 47.35
N GLY A 23 19.55 39.86 47.01
CA GLY A 23 19.63 40.48 45.70
C GLY A 23 21.00 41.11 45.47
N LYS A 24 21.67 40.76 44.37
CA LYS A 24 22.73 41.59 43.81
C LYS A 24 22.06 42.78 43.10
N GLU A 25 22.67 43.95 43.16
CA GLU A 25 22.23 45.08 42.33
C GLU A 25 22.40 44.72 40.83
N PRO A 26 21.45 45.09 39.96
CA PRO A 26 21.51 44.76 38.54
C PRO A 26 22.69 45.49 37.87
N THR A 27 23.41 44.80 36.98
CA THR A 27 24.52 45.42 36.26
C THR A 27 24.01 46.46 35.25
N PRO A 28 24.84 47.46 34.85
CA PRO A 28 24.44 48.45 33.85
C PRO A 28 23.95 47.83 32.53
N GLU A 29 24.51 46.69 32.13
CA GLU A 29 24.10 45.93 30.94
C GLU A 29 22.72 45.27 31.10
N GLN A 30 22.42 44.72 32.29
CA GLN A 30 21.09 44.19 32.60
C GLN A 30 20.04 45.30 32.63
N ILE A 31 20.38 46.49 33.15
CA ILE A 31 19.49 47.67 33.13
C ILE A 31 19.25 48.11 31.67
N ALA A 32 20.29 48.19 30.84
CA ALA A 32 20.16 48.58 29.43
C ALA A 32 19.28 47.60 28.63
N ARG A 33 19.43 46.28 28.85
CA ARG A 33 18.56 45.25 28.25
C ARG A 33 17.11 45.40 28.70
N LEU A 34 16.86 45.65 29.98
CA LEU A 34 15.50 45.78 30.52
C LEU A 34 14.78 47.01 29.94
N ILE A 35 15.51 48.13 29.75
CA ILE A 35 15.00 49.33 29.07
C ILE A 35 14.70 49.06 27.58
N ALA A 36 15.55 48.32 26.87
CA ALA A 36 15.31 47.95 25.47
C ALA A 36 14.04 47.11 25.31
N VAL A 37 13.89 46.07 26.14
CA VAL A 37 12.68 45.23 26.18
C VAL A 37 11.43 46.04 26.52
N GLU A 38 11.51 46.98 27.46
CA GLU A 38 10.37 47.87 27.78
C GLU A 38 9.97 48.76 26.58
N SER A 39 10.95 49.20 25.78
CA SER A 39 10.72 49.99 24.56
C SER A 39 10.00 49.16 23.48
N GLU A 40 10.49 47.97 23.18
CA GLU A 40 9.92 47.09 22.14
C GLU A 40 8.51 46.60 22.52
N VAL A 41 8.27 46.30 23.81
CA VAL A 41 6.92 45.98 24.32
C VAL A 41 5.96 47.17 24.16
N LYS A 42 6.44 48.41 24.34
CA LYS A 42 5.64 49.63 24.12
C LYS A 42 5.31 49.86 22.65
N GLU A 43 6.25 49.66 21.73
CA GLU A 43 5.99 49.78 20.30
C GLU A 43 4.98 48.74 19.80
N LEU A 44 5.14 47.47 20.20
CA LEU A 44 4.17 46.41 19.87
C LEU A 44 2.78 46.70 20.44
N SER A 45 2.69 47.16 21.70
CA SER A 45 1.43 47.53 22.34
C SER A 45 0.77 48.76 21.71
N ALA A 46 1.56 49.72 21.21
CA ALA A 46 1.06 50.90 20.50
C ALA A 46 0.53 50.55 19.10
N LYS A 47 1.12 49.56 18.44
CA LYS A 47 0.74 49.13 17.08
C LYS A 47 -0.47 48.18 17.05
N TYR A 48 -0.64 47.33 18.06
CA TYR A 48 -1.68 46.28 18.07
C TYR A 48 -2.61 46.26 19.31
N GLY A 49 -2.42 47.18 20.26
CA GLY A 49 -3.23 47.30 21.47
C GLY A 49 -2.66 46.54 22.69
N PRO A 50 -3.15 46.84 23.91
CA PRO A 50 -2.65 46.22 25.14
C PRO A 50 -3.09 44.75 25.28
N PRO A 51 -2.22 43.86 25.81
CA PRO A 51 -2.53 42.44 25.96
C PRO A 51 -3.63 42.19 27.01
N ALA A 52 -4.54 41.25 26.71
CA ALA A 52 -5.61 40.85 27.61
C ALA A 52 -5.09 40.02 28.80
N ALA A 53 -4.90 40.66 29.96
CA ALA A 53 -4.31 40.03 31.13
C ALA A 53 -5.23 38.99 31.79
N LYS A 54 -4.93 37.69 31.59
CA LYS A 54 -5.44 36.58 32.41
C LYS A 54 -4.28 35.68 32.89
N GLY A 55 -3.96 35.80 34.18
CA GLY A 55 -3.36 34.74 35.00
C GLY A 55 -2.04 34.10 34.54
N ALA A 56 -0.92 34.84 34.61
CA ALA A 56 0.40 34.20 34.67
C ALA A 56 0.71 33.78 36.13
N VAL A 57 1.10 32.52 36.35
CA VAL A 57 1.49 32.01 37.67
C VAL A 57 2.98 32.24 37.90
N GLU A 58 3.35 32.96 38.96
CA GLU A 58 4.74 33.20 39.33
C GLU A 58 5.43 31.92 39.85
N GLN A 59 6.53 31.53 39.20
CA GLN A 59 7.47 30.54 39.73
C GLN A 59 8.56 31.29 40.51
N VAL A 60 8.41 31.34 41.84
CA VAL A 60 9.38 32.00 42.72
C VAL A 60 10.70 31.23 42.74
N GLY A 61 11.78 31.85 42.26
CA GLY A 61 13.15 31.31 42.38
C GLY A 61 14.13 31.61 41.24
N MET A 62 13.67 32.10 40.09
CA MET A 62 14.54 32.42 38.94
C MET A 62 15.45 33.63 39.19
N THR A 63 16.62 33.64 38.56
CA THR A 63 17.52 34.80 38.55
C THR A 63 17.07 35.87 37.55
N LEU A 64 17.61 37.09 37.69
CA LEU A 64 17.31 38.21 36.78
C LEU A 64 17.74 37.89 35.33
N GLU A 65 18.86 37.18 35.16
CA GLU A 65 19.43 36.78 33.87
C GLU A 65 18.51 35.81 33.11
N GLU A 66 17.97 34.81 33.81
CA GLU A 66 17.02 33.83 33.26
C GLU A 66 15.67 34.47 32.96
N SER A 67 15.25 35.41 33.81
CA SER A 67 14.02 36.19 33.63
C SER A 67 14.10 37.06 32.37
N LEU A 68 15.21 37.79 32.17
CA LEU A 68 15.47 38.59 30.97
C LEU A 68 15.45 37.72 29.71
N LYS A 69 16.21 36.62 29.68
CA LYS A 69 16.22 35.70 28.52
C LYS A 69 14.83 35.14 28.21
N ARG A 70 14.03 34.81 29.23
CA ARG A 70 12.66 34.31 29.03
C ARG A 70 11.76 35.37 28.39
N VAL A 71 11.87 36.64 28.80
CA VAL A 71 11.12 37.74 28.18
C VAL A 71 11.63 38.03 26.76
N GLU A 72 12.94 38.09 26.54
CA GLU A 72 13.56 38.22 25.20
C GLU A 72 13.07 37.12 24.24
N THR A 73 12.94 35.88 24.71
CA THR A 73 12.44 34.76 23.89
C THR A 73 10.95 34.87 23.59
N LEU A 74 10.13 35.25 24.59
CA LEU A 74 8.69 35.46 24.41
C LEU A 74 8.40 36.64 23.46
N LEU A 75 9.21 37.70 23.52
CA LEU A 75 9.10 38.87 22.66
C LEU A 75 9.41 38.55 21.19
N ASN A 76 10.51 37.82 20.94
CA ASN A 76 10.86 37.35 19.59
C ASN A 76 9.76 36.44 19.00
N ASN A 77 9.21 35.51 19.80
CA ASN A 77 8.09 34.67 19.37
C ASN A 77 6.84 35.49 19.07
N ALA A 78 6.51 36.50 19.90
CA ALA A 78 5.38 37.39 19.65
C ALA A 78 5.54 38.16 18.33
N SER A 79 6.70 38.78 18.10
CA SER A 79 7.02 39.49 16.85
C SER A 79 6.88 38.59 15.62
N ALA A 80 7.39 37.35 15.68
CA ALA A 80 7.26 36.37 14.60
C ALA A 80 5.79 35.96 14.33
N HIS A 81 4.96 35.84 15.37
CA HIS A 81 3.52 35.61 15.21
C HIS A 81 2.80 36.83 14.61
N PHE A 82 3.15 38.06 15.01
CA PHE A 82 2.56 39.28 14.46
C PHE A 82 2.94 39.53 12.99
N GLU A 83 4.18 39.23 12.57
CA GLU A 83 4.55 39.28 11.15
C GLU A 83 3.71 38.32 10.30
N ASN A 84 3.50 37.09 10.78
CA ASN A 84 2.68 36.11 10.06
C ASN A 84 1.20 36.51 10.02
N ALA A 85 0.67 37.14 11.07
CA ALA A 85 -0.66 37.74 11.06
C ALA A 85 -0.78 38.87 10.01
N GLN A 86 0.23 39.75 9.93
CA GLN A 86 0.24 40.85 8.97
C GLN A 86 0.27 40.35 7.51
N LYS A 87 1.09 39.32 7.22
CA LYS A 87 1.15 38.64 5.91
C LYS A 87 -0.19 37.96 5.54
N LEU A 88 -0.90 37.39 6.52
CA LEU A 88 -2.24 36.82 6.33
C LEU A 88 -3.31 37.88 6.05
N GLU A 89 -3.22 39.06 6.68
CA GLU A 89 -4.16 40.16 6.46
C GLU A 89 -4.03 40.76 5.05
N GLU A 90 -2.80 40.97 4.58
CA GLU A 90 -2.55 41.42 3.19
C GLU A 90 -3.03 40.38 2.16
N ALA A 91 -2.77 39.09 2.39
CA ALA A 91 -3.27 38.02 1.55
C ALA A 91 -4.82 37.96 1.51
N ASN A 92 -5.50 38.30 2.61
CA ASN A 92 -6.96 38.39 2.65
C ASN A 92 -7.49 39.64 1.94
N LYS A 93 -6.86 40.82 2.08
CA LYS A 93 -7.21 42.03 1.31
C LYS A 93 -7.09 41.81 -0.20
N ILE A 94 -6.09 41.06 -0.66
CA ILE A 94 -5.93 40.68 -2.08
C ILE A 94 -7.06 39.72 -2.52
N LYS A 95 -7.49 38.78 -1.67
CA LYS A 95 -8.62 37.89 -1.94
C LYS A 95 -9.96 38.64 -1.97
N GLU A 96 -10.21 39.57 -1.05
CA GLU A 96 -11.43 40.38 -1.04
C GLU A 96 -11.55 41.26 -2.28
N LYS A 97 -10.45 41.86 -2.74
CA LYS A 97 -10.42 42.62 -3.99
C LYS A 97 -10.84 41.73 -5.17
N ARG A 98 -10.16 40.59 -5.36
CA ARG A 98 -10.53 39.60 -6.40
C ARG A 98 -11.97 39.12 -6.29
N LEU A 99 -12.49 38.94 -5.07
CA LEU A 99 -13.88 38.53 -4.85
C LEU A 99 -14.89 39.62 -5.26
N ASN A 100 -14.56 40.90 -5.10
CA ASN A 100 -15.38 41.99 -5.62
C ASN A 100 -15.25 42.15 -7.13
N ASP A 101 -14.06 42.00 -7.70
CA ASP A 101 -13.84 42.02 -9.15
C ASP A 101 -14.66 40.92 -9.85
N VAL A 102 -14.69 39.70 -9.30
CA VAL A 102 -15.54 38.60 -9.80
C VAL A 102 -17.04 38.89 -9.61
N LYS A 103 -17.45 39.51 -8.49
CA LYS A 103 -18.86 39.90 -8.29
C LYS A 103 -19.33 40.95 -9.31
N THR A 104 -18.49 41.91 -9.69
CA THR A 104 -18.86 42.91 -10.71
C THR A 104 -18.95 42.29 -12.11
N GLU A 105 -18.02 41.39 -12.48
CA GLU A 105 -18.10 40.66 -13.75
C GLU A 105 -19.36 39.78 -13.84
N LEU A 106 -19.71 39.07 -12.75
CA LEU A 106 -20.92 38.24 -12.67
C LEU A 106 -22.20 39.08 -12.71
N ALA A 107 -22.17 40.32 -12.21
CA ALA A 107 -23.28 41.28 -12.33
C ALA A 107 -23.45 41.83 -13.76
N VAL A 108 -22.37 41.97 -14.54
CA VAL A 108 -22.43 42.32 -15.97
C VAL A 108 -23.04 41.16 -16.76
N LYS A 109 -22.50 39.94 -16.62
CA LYS A 109 -23.00 38.76 -17.34
C LYS A 109 -24.47 38.43 -17.04
N ARG A 110 -24.95 38.72 -15.81
CA ARG A 110 -26.38 38.63 -15.48
C ARG A 110 -27.27 39.63 -16.23
N ARG A 111 -26.77 40.80 -16.62
CA ARG A 111 -27.51 41.75 -17.46
C ARG A 111 -27.54 41.32 -18.92
N GLU A 112 -26.44 40.78 -19.43
CA GLU A 112 -26.36 40.24 -20.79
C GLU A 112 -27.34 39.07 -21.00
N VAL A 113 -27.42 38.13 -20.04
CA VAL A 113 -28.41 37.04 -20.06
C VAL A 113 -29.85 37.58 -20.02
N ALA A 114 -30.15 38.54 -19.14
CA ALA A 114 -31.49 39.13 -19.06
C ALA A 114 -31.90 39.89 -20.34
N GLN A 115 -30.94 40.48 -21.07
CA GLN A 115 -31.20 41.09 -22.38
C GLN A 115 -31.46 40.02 -23.46
N ALA A 116 -30.70 38.92 -23.47
CA ALA A 116 -30.95 37.80 -24.38
C ALA A 116 -32.33 37.13 -24.16
N GLU A 117 -32.79 37.03 -22.91
CA GLU A 117 -34.13 36.52 -22.57
C GLU A 117 -35.26 37.46 -23.06
N ASP A 118 -35.07 38.78 -22.97
CA ASP A 118 -36.02 39.77 -23.51
C ASP A 118 -36.03 39.80 -25.05
N GLU A 119 -34.90 39.53 -25.72
CA GLU A 119 -34.88 39.32 -27.18
C GLU A 119 -35.54 38.00 -27.61
N LEU A 120 -35.30 36.90 -26.89
CA LEU A 120 -35.92 35.61 -27.16
C LEU A 120 -37.45 35.67 -27.00
N THR A 121 -37.96 36.33 -25.95
CA THR A 121 -39.40 36.50 -25.75
C THR A 121 -40.05 37.45 -26.76
N LYS A 122 -39.31 38.44 -27.29
CA LYS A 122 -39.75 39.25 -28.45
C LYS A 122 -39.80 38.42 -29.74
N ARG A 123 -38.82 37.54 -29.99
CA ARG A 123 -38.85 36.60 -31.12
C ARG A 123 -40.02 35.61 -31.02
N GLY A 124 -40.29 35.04 -29.84
CA GLY A 124 -41.46 34.17 -29.60
C GLY A 124 -42.77 34.86 -29.99
N LYS A 125 -43.02 36.07 -29.48
CA LYS A 125 -44.21 36.89 -29.81
C LYS A 125 -44.30 37.32 -31.28
N SER A 126 -43.23 37.15 -32.07
CA SER A 126 -43.24 37.34 -33.53
C SER A 126 -43.64 36.05 -34.25
N LEU A 127 -43.11 34.91 -33.80
CA LEU A 127 -43.46 33.57 -34.31
C LEU A 127 -44.94 33.24 -34.05
N ASP A 128 -45.46 33.51 -32.84
CA ASP A 128 -46.89 33.32 -32.52
C ASP A 128 -47.80 34.05 -33.52
N LYS A 129 -47.43 35.27 -33.91
CA LYS A 129 -48.18 36.06 -34.91
C LYS A 129 -48.11 35.44 -36.31
N GLN A 130 -46.98 34.85 -36.69
CA GLN A 130 -46.85 34.14 -37.97
C GLN A 130 -47.67 32.84 -37.97
N VAL A 131 -47.69 32.09 -36.87
CA VAL A 131 -48.53 30.88 -36.70
C VAL A 131 -50.02 31.21 -36.81
N ILE A 132 -50.47 32.30 -36.18
CA ILE A 132 -51.88 32.77 -36.30
C ILE A 132 -52.23 33.11 -37.75
N VAL A 133 -51.34 33.78 -38.49
CA VAL A 133 -51.56 34.14 -39.90
C VAL A 133 -51.58 32.90 -40.82
N LEU A 134 -50.79 31.87 -40.53
CA LEU A 134 -50.81 30.60 -41.27
C LEU A 134 -52.09 29.81 -41.00
N ASN A 135 -52.51 29.66 -39.74
CA ASN A 135 -53.75 28.98 -39.38
C ASN A 135 -55.00 29.66 -39.99
N ALA A 136 -54.99 31.00 -40.09
CA ALA A 136 -56.03 31.77 -40.78
C ALA A 136 -56.04 31.58 -42.31
N ARG A 137 -54.94 31.09 -42.89
CA ARG A 137 -54.82 30.82 -44.34
C ARG A 137 -55.25 29.40 -44.70
N ASP A 138 -54.91 28.41 -43.88
CA ASP A 138 -55.34 27.02 -44.09
C ASP A 138 -56.86 26.85 -43.89
N THR A 139 -57.43 27.51 -42.87
CA THR A 139 -58.89 27.55 -42.67
C THR A 139 -59.63 28.23 -43.83
N ALA A 140 -59.03 29.24 -44.47
CA ALA A 140 -59.58 29.88 -45.67
C ALA A 140 -59.45 29.04 -46.96
N LEU A 141 -58.50 28.10 -47.01
CA LEU A 141 -58.38 27.12 -48.09
C LEU A 141 -59.44 26.02 -47.94
N GLN A 142 -59.54 25.41 -46.75
CA GLN A 142 -60.52 24.36 -46.45
C GLN A 142 -61.97 24.83 -46.67
N ALA A 143 -62.27 26.11 -46.40
CA ALA A 143 -63.57 26.70 -46.69
C ALA A 143 -63.91 26.72 -48.20
N ARG A 144 -62.92 26.93 -49.08
CA ARG A 144 -63.14 27.01 -50.55
C ARG A 144 -63.33 25.65 -51.20
N GLU A 145 -62.68 24.61 -50.68
CA GLU A 145 -62.84 23.24 -51.18
C GLU A 145 -64.22 22.65 -50.80
N ALA A 146 -64.81 23.14 -49.70
CA ALA A 146 -66.15 22.76 -49.26
C ALA A 146 -67.31 23.40 -50.08
N GLU A 147 -67.13 24.60 -50.64
CA GLU A 147 -68.19 25.27 -51.43
C GLU A 147 -68.34 24.72 -52.86
N GLN A 148 -67.25 24.25 -53.49
CA GLN A 148 -67.27 23.83 -54.90
C GLN A 148 -67.74 22.39 -55.13
N SER A 149 -67.83 21.57 -54.09
CA SER A 149 -68.15 20.14 -54.17
C SER A 149 -69.65 19.81 -54.13
N ALA A 150 -70.53 20.80 -54.00
CA ALA A 150 -71.95 20.59 -53.69
C ALA A 150 -72.97 20.89 -54.82
N HIS A 151 -72.56 21.44 -55.98
CA HIS A 151 -73.51 22.03 -56.94
C HIS A 151 -73.44 21.56 -58.39
N PHE A 152 -72.54 20.62 -58.73
CA PHE A 152 -72.20 20.26 -60.12
C PHE A 152 -72.78 18.93 -60.66
N ALA A 153 -73.65 18.25 -59.90
CA ALA A 153 -74.03 16.85 -60.17
C ALA A 153 -75.41 16.60 -60.83
N GLU A 154 -76.19 17.63 -61.22
CA GLU A 154 -77.58 17.40 -61.69
C GLU A 154 -78.08 18.27 -62.86
N ARG A 155 -77.22 19.07 -63.55
CA ARG A 155 -77.63 19.85 -64.74
C ARG A 155 -76.70 19.81 -65.95
N GLU A 156 -75.81 18.81 -66.03
CA GLU A 156 -75.30 18.37 -67.33
C GLU A 156 -76.42 17.63 -68.09
N PHE A 157 -77.07 18.29 -69.07
CA PHE A 157 -77.58 17.60 -70.28
C PHE A 157 -78.03 18.51 -71.45
N ASN A 158 -78.43 19.77 -71.22
CA ASN A 158 -79.12 20.56 -72.27
C ASN A 158 -78.74 22.05 -72.35
N ALA A 159 -78.79 22.57 -73.60
CA ALA A 159 -78.67 23.99 -74.01
C ALA A 159 -77.26 24.65 -74.09
N GLU A 160 -76.22 23.86 -74.38
CA GLU A 160 -74.80 24.29 -74.40
C GLU A 160 -74.33 25.05 -75.67
N GLN A 161 -75.18 25.82 -76.38
CA GLN A 161 -74.87 26.33 -77.74
C GLN A 161 -75.12 27.82 -78.01
N GLY A 162 -75.46 28.64 -77.00
CA GLY A 162 -75.82 30.05 -77.22
C GLY A 162 -74.74 31.12 -76.97
N PHE A 163 -73.87 30.92 -75.97
CA PHE A 163 -73.29 32.06 -75.23
C PHE A 163 -71.85 32.47 -75.63
N LEU A 164 -71.18 31.72 -76.51
CA LEU A 164 -69.74 31.91 -76.78
C LEU A 164 -69.39 33.17 -77.59
N ALA A 165 -70.33 33.75 -78.33
CA ALA A 165 -70.06 34.87 -79.23
C ALA A 165 -69.81 36.21 -78.53
N GLU A 166 -70.44 36.46 -77.37
CA GLU A 166 -70.49 37.79 -76.75
C GLU A 166 -69.26 38.08 -75.87
N LYS A 167 -68.66 37.04 -75.28
CA LYS A 167 -67.49 37.14 -74.38
C LYS A 167 -66.25 37.74 -75.05
N ALA A 168 -66.07 37.53 -76.35
CA ALA A 168 -64.86 37.93 -77.07
C ALA A 168 -64.69 39.46 -77.23
N ARG A 169 -65.78 40.24 -77.15
CA ARG A 169 -65.79 41.66 -77.52
C ARG A 169 -65.27 42.62 -76.45
N ILE A 170 -65.17 42.18 -75.19
CA ILE A 170 -64.94 43.07 -74.04
C ILE A 170 -63.49 43.05 -73.52
N LEU A 171 -62.75 41.96 -73.71
CA LEU A 171 -61.47 41.73 -73.03
C LEU A 171 -60.26 42.46 -73.64
N SER A 172 -60.22 42.62 -74.97
CA SER A 172 -59.03 43.10 -75.71
C SER A 172 -58.38 44.39 -75.17
N PRO A 173 -59.11 45.46 -74.79
CA PRO A 173 -58.47 46.70 -74.31
C PRO A 173 -57.74 46.56 -72.96
N VAL A 174 -58.15 45.60 -72.12
CA VAL A 174 -57.61 45.43 -70.76
C VAL A 174 -56.26 44.69 -70.80
N GLU A 175 -56.05 43.84 -71.79
CA GLU A 175 -54.85 43.01 -71.92
C GLU A 175 -53.60 43.83 -72.32
N GLU A 176 -53.76 44.91 -73.10
CA GLU A 176 -52.65 45.79 -73.50
C GLU A 176 -52.12 46.65 -72.33
N GLU A 177 -53.02 47.24 -71.54
CA GLU A 177 -52.68 48.08 -70.37
C GLU A 177 -51.89 47.27 -69.32
N VAL A 178 -52.36 46.04 -69.04
CA VAL A 178 -51.73 45.11 -68.08
C VAL A 178 -50.35 44.65 -68.56
N LYS A 179 -50.13 44.52 -69.87
CA LYS A 179 -48.81 44.17 -70.42
C LYS A 179 -47.79 45.28 -70.17
N ARG A 180 -48.17 46.54 -70.42
CA ARG A 180 -47.29 47.71 -70.32
C ARG A 180 -46.75 47.92 -68.90
N LEU A 181 -47.62 47.79 -67.89
CA LEU A 181 -47.24 47.94 -66.48
C LEU A 181 -46.32 46.82 -65.96
N ARG A 182 -46.37 45.63 -66.58
CA ARG A 182 -45.43 44.53 -66.24
C ARG A 182 -44.03 44.83 -66.78
N GLU A 183 -43.92 45.28 -68.03
CA GLU A 183 -42.63 45.62 -68.65
C GLU A 183 -41.89 46.77 -67.92
N GLU A 184 -42.62 47.67 -67.26
CA GLU A 184 -42.05 48.75 -66.44
C GLU A 184 -41.59 48.25 -65.05
N ARG A 185 -42.41 47.43 -64.37
CA ARG A 185 -42.02 46.75 -63.11
C ARG A 185 -40.73 45.94 -63.28
N ASP A 186 -40.66 45.14 -64.33
CA ASP A 186 -39.59 44.17 -64.53
C ASP A 186 -38.23 44.84 -64.74
N ARG A 187 -38.20 46.08 -65.26
CA ARG A 187 -36.99 46.91 -65.32
C ARG A 187 -36.54 47.38 -63.93
N LEU A 188 -37.47 47.91 -63.14
CA LEU A 188 -37.17 48.44 -61.80
C LEU A 188 -36.72 47.34 -60.82
N GLU A 189 -37.26 46.12 -60.92
CA GLU A 189 -36.80 44.98 -60.12
C GLU A 189 -35.33 44.61 -60.44
N VAL A 190 -34.92 44.62 -61.71
CA VAL A 190 -33.53 44.36 -62.12
C VAL A 190 -32.58 45.45 -61.62
N GLU A 191 -32.95 46.73 -61.74
CA GLU A 191 -32.12 47.86 -61.31
C GLU A 191 -31.94 47.91 -59.78
N ILE A 192 -33.01 47.68 -59.02
CA ILE A 192 -32.95 47.55 -57.55
C ILE A 192 -32.12 46.34 -57.13
N LYS A 193 -32.19 45.21 -57.87
CA LYS A 193 -31.39 44.02 -57.57
C LYS A 193 -29.89 44.29 -57.77
N ALA A 194 -29.49 44.88 -58.89
CA ALA A 194 -28.09 45.22 -59.17
C ALA A 194 -27.50 46.19 -58.12
N MET A 195 -28.28 47.19 -57.70
CA MET A 195 -27.87 48.12 -56.63
C MET A 195 -27.69 47.43 -55.27
N ARG A 196 -28.49 46.40 -54.95
CA ARG A 196 -28.35 45.61 -53.72
C ARG A 196 -27.17 44.65 -53.77
N GLU A 197 -26.98 43.94 -54.87
CA GLU A 197 -25.88 42.99 -55.04
C GLU A 197 -24.53 43.70 -54.88
N LYS A 198 -24.37 44.89 -55.49
CA LYS A 198 -23.17 45.72 -55.30
C LYS A 198 -22.98 46.21 -53.86
N ALA A 199 -24.06 46.67 -53.21
CA ALA A 199 -23.98 47.15 -51.82
C ALA A 199 -23.65 46.03 -50.81
N GLU A 200 -24.05 44.78 -51.09
CA GLU A 200 -23.60 43.61 -50.32
C GLU A 200 -22.13 43.27 -50.58
N GLU A 201 -21.63 43.44 -51.80
CA GLU A 201 -20.23 43.21 -52.17
C GLU A 201 -19.29 44.21 -51.46
N ASP A 202 -19.60 45.50 -51.52
CA ASP A 202 -18.88 46.56 -50.78
C ASP A 202 -18.87 46.31 -49.24
N LEU A 203 -19.97 45.77 -48.70
CA LEU A 203 -20.08 45.38 -47.28
C LEU A 203 -19.25 44.14 -46.92
N ARG A 204 -19.13 43.17 -47.84
CA ARG A 204 -18.33 41.97 -47.62
C ARG A 204 -16.83 42.28 -47.62
N ASP A 205 -16.35 43.12 -48.54
CA ASP A 205 -14.93 43.49 -48.59
C ASP A 205 -14.52 44.41 -47.42
N THR A 206 -15.39 45.31 -46.97
CA THR A 206 -15.14 46.12 -45.76
C THR A 206 -15.23 45.31 -44.46
N ALA A 207 -16.05 44.27 -44.40
CA ALA A 207 -16.04 43.30 -43.29
C ALA A 207 -14.79 42.41 -43.31
N ARG A 208 -14.40 41.93 -44.49
CA ARG A 208 -13.24 41.06 -44.70
C ARG A 208 -11.92 41.76 -44.35
N THR A 209 -11.70 42.98 -44.84
CA THR A 209 -10.47 43.75 -44.53
C THR A 209 -10.34 44.04 -43.03
N ARG A 210 -11.45 44.30 -42.33
CA ARG A 210 -11.45 44.38 -40.86
C ARG A 210 -11.13 43.05 -40.18
N ALA A 211 -11.67 41.93 -40.66
CA ALA A 211 -11.36 40.62 -40.11
C ALA A 211 -9.88 40.24 -40.32
N GLU A 212 -9.31 40.55 -41.49
CA GLU A 212 -7.89 40.35 -41.80
C GLU A 212 -6.99 41.22 -40.88
N GLN A 213 -7.34 42.49 -40.63
CA GLN A 213 -6.63 43.35 -39.67
C GLN A 213 -6.71 42.81 -38.23
N TRP A 214 -7.91 42.46 -37.76
CA TRP A 214 -8.12 42.03 -36.36
C TRP A 214 -7.48 40.67 -36.08
N ALA A 215 -7.39 39.79 -37.08
CA ALA A 215 -6.66 38.53 -36.98
C ALA A 215 -5.13 38.73 -36.85
N ILE A 216 -4.56 39.78 -37.45
CA ILE A 216 -3.14 40.14 -37.28
C ILE A 216 -2.91 40.68 -35.86
N GLU A 217 -3.77 41.59 -35.39
CA GLU A 217 -3.67 42.16 -34.03
C GLU A 217 -3.82 41.10 -32.92
N ASP A 218 -4.75 40.15 -33.06
CA ASP A 218 -4.92 39.06 -32.09
C ASP A 218 -3.76 38.04 -32.15
N ALA A 219 -3.21 37.76 -33.35
CA ALA A 219 -2.04 36.92 -33.51
C ALA A 219 -0.78 37.53 -32.86
N ASP A 220 -0.53 38.83 -33.06
CA ASP A 220 0.57 39.53 -32.40
C ASP A 220 0.36 39.62 -30.88
N ARG A 221 -0.87 39.82 -30.39
CA ARG A 221 -1.14 39.77 -28.94
C ARG A 221 -0.89 38.36 -28.37
N LEU A 222 -1.40 37.32 -29.03
CA LEU A 222 -1.16 35.92 -28.64
C LEU A 222 0.33 35.57 -28.63
N LYS A 223 1.10 36.06 -29.61
CA LYS A 223 2.55 35.88 -29.68
C LYS A 223 3.24 36.57 -28.51
N ASN A 224 2.95 37.84 -28.24
CA ASN A 224 3.53 38.59 -27.13
C ASN A 224 3.14 37.99 -25.75
N GLU A 225 1.90 37.51 -25.60
CA GLU A 225 1.47 36.76 -24.41
C GLU A 225 2.21 35.42 -24.26
N ALA A 226 2.52 34.72 -25.36
CA ALA A 226 3.27 33.47 -25.33
C ALA A 226 4.76 33.71 -25.01
N GLU A 227 5.38 34.75 -25.58
CA GLU A 227 6.78 35.11 -25.32
C GLU A 227 6.98 35.53 -23.84
N MET A 228 6.13 36.40 -23.29
CA MET A 228 6.18 36.75 -21.85
C MET A 228 5.93 35.55 -20.91
N ARG A 229 5.05 34.61 -21.29
CA ARG A 229 4.86 33.36 -20.50
C ARG A 229 6.09 32.47 -20.57
N LEU A 230 6.72 32.36 -21.73
CA LEU A 230 7.92 31.55 -21.93
C LEU A 230 9.11 32.12 -21.14
N GLU A 231 9.30 33.43 -21.09
CA GLU A 231 10.31 34.08 -20.24
C GLU A 231 10.04 33.82 -18.75
N PHE A 232 8.80 34.03 -18.29
CA PHE A 232 8.42 33.78 -16.90
C PHE A 232 8.59 32.31 -16.48
N ASP A 233 8.20 31.36 -17.34
CA ASP A 233 8.40 29.93 -17.08
C ASP A 233 9.88 29.53 -17.13
N GLN A 234 10.72 30.22 -17.90
CA GLN A 234 12.18 30.03 -17.88
C GLN A 234 12.79 30.56 -16.57
N GLU A 235 12.48 31.77 -16.13
CA GLU A 235 12.92 32.32 -14.84
C GLU A 235 12.48 31.43 -13.68
N MET A 236 11.19 31.06 -13.64
CA MET A 236 10.65 30.17 -12.60
C MET A 236 11.28 28.78 -12.65
N THR A 237 11.65 28.27 -13.82
CA THR A 237 12.39 27.01 -13.95
C THR A 237 13.84 27.14 -13.49
N GLN A 238 14.50 28.27 -13.74
CA GLN A 238 15.85 28.54 -13.25
C GLN A 238 15.88 28.66 -11.72
N VAL A 239 15.01 29.47 -11.12
CA VAL A 239 14.89 29.59 -9.65
C VAL A 239 14.55 28.25 -8.98
N ARG A 240 13.74 27.40 -9.65
CA ARG A 240 13.50 26.02 -9.20
C ARG A 240 14.74 25.14 -9.32
N ARG A 241 15.50 25.21 -10.42
CA ARG A 241 16.76 24.45 -10.60
C ARG A 241 17.82 24.84 -9.57
N GLU A 242 17.98 26.12 -9.29
CA GLU A 242 18.93 26.64 -8.30
C GLU A 242 18.58 26.18 -6.88
N LYS A 243 17.30 26.30 -6.47
CA LYS A 243 16.83 25.77 -5.18
C LYS A 243 16.96 24.25 -5.08
N LEU A 244 16.69 23.51 -6.16
CA LEU A 244 16.90 22.07 -6.22
C LEU A 244 18.39 21.69 -6.18
N ALA A 245 19.30 22.51 -6.70
CA ALA A 245 20.73 22.29 -6.62
C ALA A 245 21.25 22.47 -5.18
N VAL A 246 20.81 23.53 -4.48
CA VAL A 246 21.12 23.75 -3.05
C VAL A 246 20.60 22.58 -2.21
N LEU A 247 19.31 22.24 -2.32
CA LEU A 247 18.70 21.11 -1.59
C LEU A 247 19.38 19.76 -1.88
N ARG A 248 19.88 19.54 -3.12
CA ARG A 248 20.66 18.35 -3.46
C ARG A 248 22.03 18.33 -2.81
N SER A 249 22.69 19.48 -2.68
CA SER A 249 24.00 19.62 -2.00
C SER A 249 23.89 19.50 -0.49
N GLU A 250 22.79 19.97 0.10
CA GLU A 250 22.46 19.78 1.51
C GLU A 250 22.19 18.28 1.77
N LEU A 251 21.31 17.66 0.97
CA LEU A 251 20.98 16.24 1.07
C LEU A 251 22.19 15.32 0.82
N SER A 252 23.11 15.66 -0.09
CA SER A 252 24.34 14.88 -0.28
C SER A 252 25.25 15.00 0.94
N SER A 253 25.42 16.21 1.50
CA SER A 253 26.22 16.41 2.71
C SER A 253 25.62 15.74 3.95
N GLU A 254 24.30 15.63 4.07
CA GLU A 254 23.66 14.84 5.12
C GLU A 254 23.81 13.33 4.90
N ARG A 255 23.72 12.86 3.64
CA ARG A 255 23.99 11.45 3.30
C ARG A 255 25.43 11.04 3.59
N GLU A 256 26.41 11.84 3.17
CA GLU A 256 27.84 11.60 3.45
C GLU A 256 28.10 11.51 4.97
N LYS A 257 27.49 12.38 5.78
CA LYS A 257 27.57 12.32 7.25
C LYS A 257 26.89 11.08 7.83
N ALA A 258 25.73 10.69 7.29
CA ALA A 258 24.99 9.51 7.74
C ALA A 258 25.71 8.21 7.34
N GLU A 259 26.28 8.14 6.15
CA GLU A 259 27.07 7.02 5.64
C GLU A 259 28.39 6.88 6.42
N ALA A 260 29.10 7.98 6.71
CA ALA A 260 30.28 7.97 7.56
C ALA A 260 29.96 7.55 9.01
N ALA A 261 28.84 8.02 9.58
CA ALA A 261 28.40 7.60 10.91
C ALA A 261 27.97 6.13 10.95
N TRP A 262 27.34 5.63 9.87
CA TRP A 262 26.96 4.23 9.72
C TRP A 262 28.20 3.33 9.56
N GLN A 263 29.19 3.73 8.75
CA GLN A 263 30.47 3.02 8.64
C GLN A 263 31.19 2.97 9.99
N ALA A 264 31.29 4.08 10.72
CA ALA A 264 31.94 4.11 12.04
C ALA A 264 31.25 3.17 13.06
N GLU A 265 29.91 3.05 13.03
CA GLU A 265 29.17 2.09 13.87
C GLU A 265 29.27 0.65 13.35
N LEU A 266 29.39 0.44 12.04
CA LEU A 266 29.61 -0.88 11.42
C LEU A 266 31.02 -1.42 11.75
N ASP A 267 32.05 -0.60 11.60
CA ASP A 267 33.45 -0.91 11.95
C ASP A 267 33.57 -1.23 13.45
N ARG A 268 32.90 -0.43 14.29
CA ARG A 268 32.81 -0.66 15.73
C ARG A 268 32.14 -1.99 16.05
N ARG A 269 31.06 -2.34 15.34
CA ARG A 269 30.38 -3.64 15.50
C ARG A 269 31.26 -4.79 15.03
N SER A 270 31.92 -4.68 13.87
CA SER A 270 32.91 -5.66 13.40
C SER A 270 33.94 -5.90 14.48
N ALA A 271 34.63 -4.86 14.96
CA ALA A 271 35.64 -4.98 16.00
C ALA A 271 35.12 -5.67 17.28
N THR A 272 33.85 -5.49 17.67
CA THR A 272 33.26 -6.23 18.79
C THR A 272 32.89 -7.68 18.47
N PHE A 273 32.54 -8.00 17.22
CA PHE A 273 32.34 -9.38 16.76
C PHE A 273 33.68 -10.10 16.60
N ASP A 274 34.66 -9.48 15.96
CA ASP A 274 36.03 -9.98 15.75
C ASP A 274 36.69 -10.32 17.10
N ALA A 275 36.62 -9.40 18.08
CA ALA A 275 37.13 -9.64 19.44
C ALA A 275 36.40 -10.81 20.15
N ARG A 276 35.09 -10.92 19.96
CA ARG A 276 34.29 -12.01 20.54
C ARG A 276 34.52 -13.34 19.83
N GLU A 277 34.82 -13.32 18.53
CA GLU A 277 35.21 -14.52 17.79
C GLU A 277 36.60 -15.00 18.23
N THR A 278 37.55 -14.09 18.51
CA THR A 278 38.82 -14.48 19.14
C THR A 278 38.63 -15.06 20.55
N GLU A 279 37.78 -14.47 21.39
CA GLU A 279 37.44 -15.03 22.72
C GLU A 279 36.80 -16.43 22.62
N LEU A 280 35.97 -16.68 21.60
CA LEU A 280 35.36 -17.99 21.35
C LEU A 280 36.40 -19.00 20.82
N ARG A 281 37.23 -18.63 19.84
CA ARG A 281 38.30 -19.49 19.30
C ARG A 281 39.32 -19.88 20.38
N GLU A 282 39.68 -18.96 21.27
CA GLU A 282 40.54 -19.25 22.44
C GLU A 282 39.88 -20.24 23.41
N ARG A 283 38.56 -20.10 23.65
CA ARG A 283 37.79 -21.06 24.48
C ARG A 283 37.68 -22.43 23.81
N GLU A 284 37.44 -22.50 22.51
CA GLU A 284 37.38 -23.74 21.75
C GLU A 284 38.73 -24.46 21.77
N GLN A 285 39.84 -23.75 21.55
CA GLN A 285 41.19 -24.31 21.73
C GLN A 285 41.43 -24.80 23.15
N ALA A 286 41.05 -24.04 24.19
CA ALA A 286 41.20 -24.44 25.58
C ALA A 286 40.32 -25.66 25.97
N ILE A 287 39.18 -25.86 25.30
CA ILE A 287 38.34 -27.06 25.44
C ILE A 287 38.96 -28.23 24.70
N GLN A 288 39.42 -28.03 23.46
CA GLN A 288 40.06 -29.07 22.65
C GLN A 288 41.36 -29.58 23.32
N ASP A 289 42.15 -28.70 23.91
CA ASP A 289 43.34 -29.06 24.68
C ASP A 289 43.02 -29.91 25.92
N ARG A 290 41.91 -29.62 26.61
CA ARG A 290 41.42 -30.44 27.73
C ARG A 290 40.96 -31.81 27.25
N TYR A 291 40.20 -31.85 26.16
CA TYR A 291 39.75 -33.09 25.54
C TYR A 291 40.92 -33.96 25.06
N ASN A 292 41.91 -33.36 24.39
CA ASN A 292 43.14 -34.03 23.95
C ASN A 292 43.93 -34.61 25.14
N LYS A 293 44.06 -33.87 26.24
CA LYS A 293 44.73 -34.33 27.48
C LYS A 293 43.95 -35.46 28.17
N GLN A 294 42.63 -35.37 28.22
CA GLN A 294 41.78 -36.43 28.78
C GLN A 294 41.86 -37.71 27.94
N ARG A 295 41.81 -37.59 26.61
CA ARG A 295 41.94 -38.71 25.67
C ARG A 295 43.34 -39.34 25.69
N ALA A 296 44.39 -38.57 25.92
CA ALA A 296 45.74 -39.10 26.13
C ALA A 296 45.78 -39.99 27.38
N ALA A 297 45.30 -39.47 28.53
CA ALA A 297 45.25 -40.26 29.77
C ALA A 297 44.33 -41.49 29.69
N GLU A 298 43.28 -41.45 28.87
CA GLU A 298 42.40 -42.60 28.59
C GLU A 298 43.12 -43.68 27.73
N LEU A 299 43.93 -43.27 26.75
CA LEU A 299 44.78 -44.16 25.96
C LEU A 299 45.94 -44.75 26.78
N ASP A 300 46.58 -43.95 27.64
CA ASP A 300 47.63 -44.41 28.55
C ASP A 300 47.07 -45.48 29.51
N LEU A 301 45.88 -45.25 30.08
CA LEU A 301 45.19 -46.21 30.94
C LEU A 301 44.75 -47.48 30.19
N GLN A 302 44.38 -47.37 28.91
CA GLN A 302 44.09 -48.54 28.07
C GLN A 302 45.37 -49.35 27.81
N ALA A 303 46.50 -48.69 27.52
CA ALA A 303 47.79 -49.34 27.31
C ALA A 303 48.28 -50.06 28.58
N GLU A 304 48.10 -49.49 29.77
CA GLU A 304 48.37 -50.17 31.04
C GLU A 304 47.51 -51.44 31.21
N GLN A 305 46.23 -51.39 30.85
CA GLN A 305 45.33 -52.56 30.91
C GLN A 305 45.69 -53.65 29.90
N GLU A 306 46.09 -53.27 28.68
CA GLU A 306 46.55 -54.20 27.64
C GLU A 306 47.89 -54.86 28.03
N MET A 307 48.84 -54.10 28.57
CA MET A 307 50.09 -54.63 29.14
C MET A 307 49.84 -55.63 30.27
N LEU A 308 48.95 -55.32 31.22
CA LEU A 308 48.57 -56.23 32.31
C LEU A 308 47.86 -57.49 31.80
N ALA A 309 47.11 -57.40 30.68
CA ALA A 309 46.50 -58.56 30.03
C ALA A 309 47.55 -59.42 29.30
N GLU A 310 48.56 -58.82 28.64
CA GLU A 310 49.67 -59.54 28.04
C GLU A 310 50.56 -60.23 29.08
N GLU A 311 50.92 -59.56 30.17
CA GLU A 311 51.69 -60.16 31.27
C GLU A 311 50.97 -61.37 31.86
N ARG A 312 49.66 -61.26 32.06
CA ARG A 312 48.82 -62.37 32.54
C ARG A 312 48.77 -63.52 31.53
N ALA A 313 48.54 -63.23 30.25
CA ALA A 313 48.53 -64.25 29.19
C ALA A 313 49.90 -64.92 29.01
N ALA A 314 51.01 -64.19 29.22
CA ALA A 314 52.36 -64.74 29.21
C ALA A 314 52.62 -65.63 30.44
N LEU A 315 52.06 -65.29 31.60
CA LEU A 315 52.08 -66.13 32.80
C LEU A 315 51.29 -67.44 32.57
N ASP A 316 50.08 -67.34 32.02
CA ASP A 316 49.22 -68.49 31.72
C ASP A 316 49.90 -69.42 30.68
N ARG A 317 50.44 -68.88 29.58
CA ARG A 317 51.26 -69.65 28.60
C ARG A 317 52.48 -70.32 29.25
N LYS A 318 53.11 -69.69 30.25
CA LYS A 318 54.24 -70.28 30.98
C LYS A 318 53.80 -71.46 31.86
N VAL A 319 52.61 -71.39 32.45
CA VAL A 319 52.00 -72.52 33.17
C VAL A 319 51.62 -73.65 32.21
N GLU A 320 50.97 -73.34 31.09
CA GLU A 320 50.64 -74.32 30.04
C GLU A 320 51.88 -75.01 29.50
N ARG A 321 52.97 -74.26 29.23
CA ARG A 321 54.22 -74.83 28.73
C ARG A 321 54.86 -75.81 29.72
N VAL A 322 54.91 -75.47 31.01
CA VAL A 322 55.43 -76.39 32.05
C VAL A 322 54.55 -77.63 32.20
N ALA A 323 53.23 -77.48 32.03
CA ALA A 323 52.32 -78.63 31.98
C ALA A 323 52.50 -79.47 30.70
N ALA A 324 52.80 -78.84 29.55
CA ALA A 324 53.03 -79.52 28.28
C ALA A 324 54.37 -80.29 28.30
N GLU A 325 55.46 -79.65 28.71
CA GLU A 325 56.78 -80.25 28.96
C GLU A 325 56.62 -81.53 29.82
N ARG A 326 55.91 -81.43 30.94
CA ARG A 326 55.69 -82.56 31.86
C ARG A 326 54.78 -83.66 31.30
N ASN A 327 53.85 -83.33 30.39
CA ASN A 327 53.05 -84.33 29.66
C ASN A 327 53.86 -85.00 28.55
N GLU A 328 54.79 -84.28 27.91
CA GLU A 328 55.64 -84.80 26.84
C GLU A 328 56.72 -85.75 27.36
N GLU A 329 57.30 -85.48 28.54
CA GLU A 329 58.12 -86.46 29.29
C GLU A 329 57.39 -87.80 29.47
N MET A 330 56.13 -87.78 29.95
CA MET A 330 55.33 -89.00 30.14
C MET A 330 55.01 -89.70 28.81
N ARG A 331 54.79 -88.95 27.72
CA ARG A 331 54.59 -89.53 26.38
C ARG A 331 55.86 -90.19 25.85
N HIS A 332 57.04 -89.60 26.08
CA HIS A 332 58.31 -90.20 25.71
C HIS A 332 58.60 -91.49 26.50
N GLU A 333 58.26 -91.56 27.79
CA GLU A 333 58.35 -92.80 28.56
C GLU A 333 57.45 -93.90 27.98
N ILE A 334 56.21 -93.58 27.60
CA ILE A 334 55.28 -94.53 26.94
C ILE A 334 55.82 -94.98 25.58
N ALA A 335 56.20 -94.05 24.69
CA ALA A 335 56.72 -94.36 23.37
C ALA A 335 58.02 -95.21 23.44
N ALA A 336 58.90 -94.93 24.40
CA ALA A 336 60.13 -95.70 24.63
C ALA A 336 59.87 -97.10 25.23
N LEU A 337 58.65 -97.43 25.63
CA LEU A 337 58.20 -98.79 25.98
C LEU A 337 57.56 -99.48 24.76
N GLU A 338 56.79 -98.75 23.94
CA GLU A 338 56.21 -99.26 22.70
C GLU A 338 57.26 -99.59 21.63
N ASP A 339 58.31 -98.78 21.48
CA ASP A 339 59.42 -99.06 20.56
C ASP A 339 60.23 -100.29 20.97
N LYS A 340 60.37 -100.55 22.28
CA LYS A 340 60.99 -101.80 22.77
C LYS A 340 60.15 -103.03 22.40
N LEU A 341 58.82 -102.91 22.46
CA LEU A 341 57.90 -103.96 22.01
C LEU A 341 57.95 -104.16 20.48
N THR A 342 58.06 -103.07 19.71
CA THR A 342 58.09 -103.09 18.25
C THR A 342 59.42 -103.58 17.69
N GLY A 343 60.54 -103.15 18.27
CA GLY A 343 61.89 -103.64 17.94
C GLY A 343 62.12 -105.12 18.28
N ALA A 344 61.41 -105.65 19.27
CA ALA A 344 61.38 -107.09 19.55
C ALA A 344 60.62 -107.88 18.45
N ARG A 345 59.58 -107.27 17.86
CA ARG A 345 58.81 -107.86 16.74
C ARG A 345 59.57 -107.78 15.41
N SER A 346 60.22 -106.66 15.09
CA SER A 346 60.91 -106.50 13.80
C SER A 346 62.14 -107.39 13.65
N LYS A 347 62.92 -107.63 14.73
CA LYS A 347 64.08 -108.53 14.70
C LYS A 347 63.72 -109.97 14.32
N ARG A 348 62.55 -110.45 14.72
CA ARG A 348 61.99 -111.76 14.29
C ARG A 348 61.80 -111.81 12.77
N ASP A 349 61.40 -110.71 12.16
CA ASP A 349 61.02 -110.65 10.74
C ASP A 349 62.21 -110.37 9.81
N VAL A 350 63.25 -109.69 10.30
CA VAL A 350 64.50 -109.45 9.53
C VAL A 350 65.30 -110.75 9.36
N TYR A 351 65.47 -111.53 10.43
CA TYR A 351 66.14 -112.85 10.34
C TYR A 351 65.43 -113.85 9.42
N PHE A 352 64.16 -113.59 9.07
CA PHE A 352 63.43 -114.38 8.08
C PHE A 352 63.81 -114.04 6.63
N LYS A 353 64.27 -112.80 6.35
CA LYS A 353 64.56 -112.30 5.00
C LYS A 353 66.02 -112.32 4.60
N GLU A 354 66.94 -112.10 5.53
CA GLU A 354 68.39 -112.07 5.20
C GLU A 354 68.94 -113.44 4.76
N LEU A 355 68.21 -114.53 5.05
CA LEU A 355 68.48 -115.87 4.51
C LEU A 355 68.23 -115.99 2.99
N GLU A 356 67.47 -115.09 2.38
CA GLU A 356 67.11 -115.16 0.94
C GLU A 356 68.11 -114.39 0.07
N SER A 357 68.51 -113.17 0.48
CA SER A 357 69.25 -112.23 -0.37
C SER A 357 70.73 -112.57 -0.58
N TRP A 358 71.35 -113.34 0.33
CA TRP A 358 72.76 -113.76 0.24
C TRP A 358 73.10 -114.64 -0.98
N ARG A 359 72.10 -115.04 -1.79
CA ARG A 359 72.27 -115.91 -2.97
C ARG A 359 72.47 -115.17 -4.30
N GLU A 360 72.23 -113.87 -4.36
CA GLU A 360 72.02 -113.15 -5.64
C GLU A 360 73.24 -112.34 -6.12
N LEU A 361 74.05 -111.78 -5.21
CA LEU A 361 74.94 -110.65 -5.52
C LEU A 361 76.39 -110.99 -5.91
N ASP A 362 76.85 -112.24 -5.76
CA ASP A 362 78.24 -112.67 -6.01
C ASP A 362 78.61 -112.79 -7.51
N ARG A 363 78.06 -111.92 -8.36
CA ARG A 363 78.00 -112.15 -9.83
C ARG A 363 78.30 -110.94 -10.73
N ARG A 364 78.62 -109.75 -10.18
CA ARG A 364 78.81 -108.50 -10.96
C ARG A 364 79.85 -107.49 -10.42
N PHE A 365 81.09 -107.93 -10.17
CA PHE A 365 82.30 -107.06 -10.17
C PHE A 365 82.49 -106.41 -11.58
N GLY A 366 83.26 -105.35 -11.87
CA GLY A 366 84.20 -104.48 -11.12
C GLY A 366 85.21 -103.83 -12.13
N ASP A 367 86.06 -102.82 -11.89
CA ASP A 367 86.25 -101.79 -10.83
C ASP A 367 87.19 -100.65 -11.34
N ARG A 368 87.13 -99.41 -10.79
CA ARG A 368 88.11 -98.28 -10.97
C ARG A 368 88.08 -97.33 -9.75
N SER A 369 89.14 -96.53 -9.51
CA SER A 369 89.33 -95.67 -8.31
C SER A 369 89.67 -94.18 -8.64
N PRO A 370 89.57 -93.23 -7.67
CA PRO A 370 89.38 -91.79 -7.98
C PRO A 370 90.59 -90.83 -8.08
N ASP A 371 91.84 -91.27 -7.97
CA ASP A 371 93.00 -90.36 -7.74
C ASP A 371 93.38 -89.40 -8.89
N GLU A 372 92.83 -89.58 -10.10
CA GLU A 372 93.21 -88.83 -11.31
C GLU A 372 92.83 -87.32 -11.31
N ILE A 373 92.14 -86.82 -10.27
CA ILE A 373 91.46 -85.50 -10.29
C ILE A 373 92.28 -84.34 -9.70
N LEU A 374 93.28 -84.59 -8.83
CA LEU A 374 93.88 -83.53 -8.00
C LEU A 374 95.13 -82.82 -8.55
N SER A 375 95.74 -83.30 -9.64
CA SER A 375 97.09 -82.86 -10.03
C SER A 375 97.19 -81.53 -10.81
N ALA A 376 96.08 -80.95 -11.28
CA ALA A 376 96.10 -79.94 -12.35
C ALA A 376 96.13 -78.46 -11.90
N LEU A 377 96.11 -78.16 -10.59
CA LEU A 377 95.81 -76.81 -10.09
C LEU A 377 97.02 -75.94 -9.70
N ASN A 378 98.18 -76.54 -9.40
CA ASN A 378 99.21 -75.88 -8.57
C ASN A 378 100.28 -75.06 -9.32
N ASP A 379 100.42 -75.18 -10.63
CA ASP A 379 101.59 -74.62 -11.34
C ASP A 379 101.44 -73.14 -11.77
N ALA A 380 100.23 -72.58 -11.74
CA ALA A 380 99.91 -71.31 -12.39
C ALA A 380 100.32 -70.02 -11.64
N GLU A 381 100.67 -70.09 -10.34
CA GLU A 381 100.80 -68.88 -9.52
C GLU A 381 102.20 -68.20 -9.54
N ARG A 382 103.23 -68.85 -10.12
CA ARG A 382 104.63 -68.45 -9.89
C ARG A 382 105.18 -67.30 -10.74
N GLU A 383 104.66 -67.04 -11.94
CA GLU A 383 105.31 -66.08 -12.88
C GLU A 383 105.13 -64.59 -12.52
N ARG A 384 104.17 -64.24 -11.64
CA ARG A 384 103.68 -62.86 -11.51
C ARG A 384 104.54 -61.91 -10.65
N ALA A 385 105.77 -62.28 -10.29
CA ALA A 385 106.54 -61.64 -9.21
C ALA A 385 107.79 -60.83 -9.63
N GLU A 386 108.49 -61.18 -10.71
CA GLU A 386 109.89 -60.76 -10.89
C GLU A 386 110.14 -59.43 -11.66
N LEU A 387 109.10 -58.82 -12.25
CA LEU A 387 109.26 -57.74 -13.26
C LEU A 387 109.27 -56.29 -12.74
N ALA A 388 109.24 -56.03 -11.42
CA ALA A 388 108.94 -54.69 -10.88
C ALA A 388 110.15 -53.80 -10.52
N GLU A 389 111.35 -54.36 -10.30
CA GLU A 389 112.33 -53.76 -9.38
C GLU A 389 113.39 -52.81 -10.00
N GLN A 390 113.57 -52.79 -11.33
CA GLN A 390 114.88 -52.43 -11.95
C GLN A 390 115.01 -51.03 -12.59
N LEU A 391 114.33 -49.96 -12.12
CA LEU A 391 114.12 -48.77 -12.99
C LEU A 391 114.24 -47.32 -12.41
N ARG A 392 115.11 -47.01 -11.42
CA ARG A 392 115.33 -45.61 -10.95
C ARG A 392 116.77 -45.26 -10.50
N GLU A 393 117.12 -43.96 -10.64
CA GLU A 393 118.43 -43.26 -10.51
C GLU A 393 119.18 -43.08 -11.85
N ARG A 394 119.91 -41.98 -12.17
CA ARG A 394 120.16 -40.65 -11.52
C ARG A 394 120.42 -39.54 -12.59
N PRO A 395 120.48 -38.23 -12.24
CA PRO A 395 120.49 -37.12 -13.22
C PRO A 395 121.86 -36.50 -13.53
N ASP A 396 121.91 -35.64 -14.57
CA ASP A 396 123.10 -34.92 -15.06
C ASP A 396 122.78 -33.44 -15.44
N VAL A 397 123.82 -32.61 -15.63
CA VAL A 397 123.88 -31.14 -15.58
C VAL A 397 122.92 -30.40 -16.54
N SER A 398 122.45 -31.01 -17.62
CA SER A 398 121.51 -30.40 -18.59
C SER A 398 120.19 -29.87 -17.97
N ALA A 399 119.86 -30.29 -16.74
CA ALA A 399 118.67 -29.84 -16.03
C ALA A 399 118.63 -28.31 -15.78
N VAL A 400 119.77 -27.64 -15.63
CA VAL A 400 119.81 -26.22 -15.19
C VAL A 400 119.44 -25.24 -16.31
N GLU A 401 119.96 -25.42 -17.53
CA GLU A 401 119.55 -24.62 -18.69
C GLU A 401 118.11 -24.93 -19.12
N ARG A 402 117.64 -26.16 -18.84
CA ARG A 402 116.24 -26.52 -19.04
C ARG A 402 115.34 -25.80 -18.04
N LEU A 403 115.79 -25.65 -16.79
CA LEU A 403 115.05 -24.94 -15.75
C LEU A 403 114.86 -23.46 -16.09
N SER A 404 115.90 -22.73 -16.53
CA SER A 404 115.77 -21.30 -16.86
C SER A 404 114.86 -21.03 -18.07
N ASN A 405 114.89 -21.92 -19.08
CA ASN A 405 113.93 -21.85 -20.20
C ASN A 405 112.50 -22.16 -19.72
N LEU A 406 112.30 -23.17 -18.89
CA LEU A 406 111.00 -23.50 -18.28
C LEU A 406 110.48 -22.37 -17.36
N GLU A 407 111.36 -21.63 -16.69
CA GLU A 407 110.98 -20.45 -15.89
C GLU A 407 110.52 -19.29 -16.75
N ARG A 408 111.11 -19.08 -17.94
CA ARG A 408 110.64 -18.08 -18.90
C ARG A 408 109.35 -18.49 -19.60
N GLU A 409 109.21 -19.76 -19.97
CA GLU A 409 107.93 -20.29 -20.45
C GLU A 409 106.85 -20.15 -19.37
N ARG A 410 107.18 -20.41 -18.09
CA ARG A 410 106.27 -20.26 -16.95
C ARG A 410 105.81 -18.81 -16.76
N SER A 411 106.67 -17.80 -16.94
CA SER A 411 106.21 -16.39 -16.85
C SER A 411 105.30 -16.03 -18.03
N GLU A 412 105.63 -16.45 -19.26
CA GLU A 412 104.75 -16.29 -20.42
C GLU A 412 103.39 -17.02 -20.25
N TRP A 413 103.38 -18.18 -19.59
CA TRP A 413 102.16 -18.93 -19.26
C TRP A 413 101.34 -18.25 -18.15
N LEU A 414 101.98 -17.70 -17.12
CA LEU A 414 101.30 -16.98 -16.04
C LEU A 414 100.63 -15.69 -16.55
N GLU A 415 101.25 -14.97 -17.47
CA GLU A 415 100.66 -13.78 -18.10
C GLU A 415 99.44 -14.16 -18.98
N LYS A 416 99.57 -15.21 -19.80
CA LYS A 416 98.43 -15.78 -20.56
C LYS A 416 97.31 -16.27 -19.63
N GLN A 417 97.65 -16.88 -18.49
CA GLN A 417 96.69 -17.32 -17.49
C GLN A 417 95.94 -16.14 -16.86
N ALA A 418 96.62 -15.03 -16.55
CA ALA A 418 95.98 -13.83 -15.98
C ALA A 418 95.01 -13.17 -16.98
N VAL A 419 95.38 -13.08 -18.26
CA VAL A 419 94.49 -12.58 -19.32
C VAL A 419 93.26 -13.50 -19.47
N LEU A 420 93.47 -14.82 -19.60
CA LEU A 420 92.37 -15.78 -19.71
C LEU A 420 91.45 -15.79 -18.48
N GLN A 421 91.98 -15.57 -17.27
CA GLN A 421 91.17 -15.41 -16.05
C GLN A 421 90.35 -14.11 -16.07
N SER A 422 90.90 -13.00 -16.59
CA SER A 422 90.18 -11.75 -16.75
C SER A 422 89.01 -11.89 -17.74
N ASP A 423 89.24 -12.48 -18.90
CA ASP A 423 88.20 -12.66 -19.92
C ASP A 423 87.15 -13.70 -19.49
N LEU A 424 87.55 -14.77 -18.82
CA LEU A 424 86.64 -15.74 -18.20
C LEU A 424 85.78 -15.10 -17.08
N ALA A 425 86.31 -14.12 -16.34
CA ALA A 425 85.52 -13.35 -15.38
C ALA A 425 84.49 -12.44 -16.05
N LYS A 426 84.85 -11.76 -17.16
CA LYS A 426 83.91 -10.94 -17.97
C LYS A 426 82.78 -11.81 -18.53
N VAL A 427 83.11 -12.92 -19.18
CA VAL A 427 82.14 -13.85 -19.78
C VAL A 427 81.22 -14.47 -18.72
N ARG A 428 81.70 -14.71 -17.48
CA ARG A 428 80.83 -15.12 -16.37
C ARG A 428 79.86 -14.01 -15.96
N ALA A 429 80.31 -12.76 -15.81
CA ALA A 429 79.43 -11.64 -15.49
C ALA A 429 78.35 -11.42 -16.58
N GLU A 430 78.71 -11.55 -17.86
CA GLU A 430 77.75 -11.52 -18.98
C GLU A 430 76.78 -12.72 -18.96
N LEU A 431 77.23 -13.91 -18.56
CA LEU A 431 76.38 -15.09 -18.45
C LEU A 431 75.38 -14.95 -17.28
N ASP A 432 75.83 -14.46 -16.13
CA ASP A 432 75.00 -14.36 -14.93
C ASP A 432 73.99 -13.20 -15.01
N THR A 433 74.34 -12.10 -15.67
CA THR A 433 73.35 -11.05 -16.02
C THR A 433 72.31 -11.55 -17.02
N ARG A 434 72.69 -12.30 -18.06
CA ARG A 434 71.72 -12.94 -18.97
C ARG A 434 70.84 -13.95 -18.25
N ARG A 435 71.39 -14.75 -17.33
CA ARG A 435 70.61 -15.68 -16.49
C ARG A 435 69.56 -14.98 -15.64
N LEU A 436 69.91 -13.87 -14.98
CA LEU A 436 68.96 -13.05 -14.23
C LEU A 436 67.80 -12.57 -15.13
N SER A 437 68.11 -12.00 -16.30
CA SER A 437 67.06 -11.56 -17.23
C SER A 437 66.18 -12.69 -17.77
N ALA A 438 66.71 -13.92 -17.88
CA ALA A 438 65.94 -15.10 -18.28
C ALA A 438 65.01 -15.59 -17.15
N ILE A 439 65.44 -15.53 -15.89
CA ILE A 439 64.62 -15.84 -14.71
C ILE A 439 63.51 -14.79 -14.52
N GLU A 440 63.81 -13.52 -14.77
CA GLU A 440 62.81 -12.44 -14.76
C GLU A 440 61.76 -12.63 -15.86
N LEU A 441 62.16 -13.01 -17.07
CA LEU A 441 61.22 -13.37 -18.14
C LEU A 441 60.37 -14.60 -17.80
N GLU A 442 60.95 -15.64 -17.22
CA GLU A 442 60.22 -16.86 -16.84
C GLU A 442 59.22 -16.60 -15.69
N THR A 443 59.57 -15.75 -14.72
CA THR A 443 58.66 -15.36 -13.64
C THR A 443 57.55 -14.43 -14.12
N LEU A 444 57.85 -13.47 -14.99
CA LEU A 444 56.83 -12.63 -15.65
C LEU A 444 55.88 -13.45 -16.53
N GLN A 445 56.38 -14.45 -17.27
CA GLN A 445 55.54 -15.33 -18.07
C GLN A 445 54.58 -16.14 -17.18
N LYS A 446 55.08 -16.75 -16.09
CA LYS A 446 54.24 -17.49 -15.13
C LYS A 446 53.20 -16.60 -14.45
N GLN A 447 53.56 -15.36 -14.11
CA GLN A 447 52.61 -14.37 -13.60
C GLN A 447 51.54 -14.02 -14.64
N LYS A 448 51.91 -13.85 -15.91
CA LYS A 448 50.95 -13.60 -17.01
C LYS A 448 49.98 -14.78 -17.17
N GLU A 449 50.48 -16.01 -17.21
CA GLU A 449 49.64 -17.22 -17.35
C GLU A 449 48.67 -17.39 -16.16
N ALA A 450 49.11 -17.07 -14.94
CA ALA A 450 48.25 -17.02 -13.76
C ALA A 450 47.17 -15.91 -13.83
N LEU A 451 47.50 -14.74 -14.38
CA LEU A 451 46.54 -13.65 -14.57
C LEU A 451 45.54 -13.93 -15.71
N GLU A 452 45.99 -14.56 -16.80
CA GLU A 452 45.12 -14.94 -17.92
C GLU A 452 44.12 -16.03 -17.52
N THR A 453 44.55 -17.03 -16.74
CA THR A 453 43.65 -18.05 -16.16
C THR A 453 42.70 -17.47 -15.11
N HIS A 454 43.17 -16.57 -14.24
CA HIS A 454 42.29 -15.89 -13.28
C HIS A 454 41.23 -15.01 -13.98
N LYS A 455 41.61 -14.31 -15.07
CA LYS A 455 40.67 -13.55 -15.90
C LYS A 455 39.59 -14.46 -16.51
N GLN A 456 39.97 -15.62 -17.08
CA GLN A 456 39.01 -16.56 -17.66
C GLN A 456 37.98 -17.07 -16.64
N LEU A 457 38.41 -17.31 -15.39
CA LEU A 457 37.50 -17.70 -14.30
C LEU A 457 36.56 -16.56 -13.90
N LEU A 458 37.05 -15.30 -13.86
CA LEU A 458 36.20 -14.13 -13.59
C LEU A 458 35.21 -13.84 -14.72
N ASP A 459 35.64 -13.91 -15.99
CA ASP A 459 34.77 -13.73 -17.16
C ASP A 459 33.65 -14.79 -17.15
N GLY A 460 33.98 -16.06 -16.86
CA GLY A 460 33.00 -17.14 -16.72
C GLY A 460 32.01 -16.92 -15.57
N ALA A 461 32.49 -16.53 -14.39
CA ALA A 461 31.62 -16.22 -13.25
C ALA A 461 30.69 -15.01 -13.51
N ILE A 462 31.16 -14.01 -14.28
CA ILE A 462 30.34 -12.87 -14.71
C ILE A 462 29.22 -13.31 -15.66
N ASP A 463 29.50 -14.21 -16.60
CA ASP A 463 28.48 -14.72 -17.54
C ASP A 463 27.51 -15.72 -16.89
N GLU A 464 27.95 -16.52 -15.90
CA GLU A 464 27.03 -17.28 -15.03
C GLU A 464 26.10 -16.34 -14.24
N LEU A 465 26.64 -15.29 -13.60
CA LEU A 465 25.85 -14.31 -12.85
C LEU A 465 24.88 -13.54 -13.75
N ARG A 466 25.28 -13.15 -14.96
CA ARG A 466 24.40 -12.54 -15.97
C ARG A 466 23.27 -13.48 -16.35
N THR A 467 23.59 -14.74 -16.66
CA THR A 467 22.58 -15.75 -17.00
C THR A 467 21.60 -15.95 -15.84
N LYS A 468 22.10 -15.94 -14.59
CA LYS A 468 21.27 -16.02 -13.38
C LYS A 468 20.34 -14.82 -13.21
N VAL A 469 20.82 -13.61 -13.47
CA VAL A 469 20.01 -12.38 -13.44
C VAL A 469 18.95 -12.41 -14.55
N ASP A 470 19.32 -12.78 -15.78
CA ASP A 470 18.38 -12.93 -16.91
C ASP A 470 17.29 -13.98 -16.63
N GLU A 471 17.65 -15.12 -16.02
CA GLU A 471 16.68 -16.14 -15.56
C GLU A 471 15.70 -15.56 -14.52
N LEU A 472 16.21 -14.86 -13.51
CA LEU A 472 15.40 -14.28 -12.43
C LEU A 472 14.49 -13.15 -12.97
N THR A 473 15.01 -12.25 -13.80
CA THR A 473 14.22 -11.15 -14.39
C THR A 473 13.10 -11.69 -15.28
N ARG A 474 13.36 -12.73 -16.09
CA ARG A 474 12.31 -13.38 -16.90
C ARG A 474 11.27 -14.12 -16.06
N GLN A 475 11.63 -14.65 -14.88
CA GLN A 475 10.67 -15.23 -13.94
C GLN A 475 9.79 -14.15 -13.29
N GLU A 476 10.30 -12.94 -13.05
CA GLU A 476 9.50 -11.81 -12.55
C GLU A 476 8.63 -11.18 -13.66
N ASP A 477 9.12 -11.07 -14.89
CA ASP A 477 8.35 -10.61 -16.07
C ASP A 477 7.09 -11.44 -16.36
N HIS A 478 6.94 -12.63 -15.78
CA HIS A 478 5.81 -13.53 -15.97
C HIS A 478 4.97 -13.77 -14.71
N ARG A 479 5.29 -13.12 -13.59
CA ARG A 479 4.41 -13.14 -12.41
C ARG A 479 3.21 -12.23 -12.60
N ASN A 480 2.02 -12.78 -12.37
CA ASN A 480 0.80 -11.99 -12.24
C ASN A 480 0.96 -10.97 -11.09
N PRO A 481 0.80 -9.65 -11.32
CA PRO A 481 1.04 -8.65 -10.29
C PRO A 481 0.02 -8.74 -9.12
N MET A 482 -1.17 -9.28 -9.35
CA MET A 482 -2.28 -9.35 -8.38
C MET A 482 -2.43 -10.75 -7.76
N THR A 483 -1.33 -11.38 -7.36
CA THR A 483 -1.28 -12.75 -6.81
C THR A 483 -2.33 -13.04 -5.74
N ALA A 484 -2.58 -12.11 -4.82
CA ALA A 484 -3.52 -12.26 -3.70
C ALA A 484 -5.01 -12.27 -4.12
N LEU A 485 -5.34 -11.75 -5.30
CA LEU A 485 -6.68 -11.85 -5.90
C LEU A 485 -6.76 -13.09 -6.80
N THR A 486 -5.71 -13.35 -7.58
CA THR A 486 -5.62 -14.52 -8.48
C THR A 486 -5.62 -15.85 -7.72
N SER A 487 -5.15 -15.91 -6.48
CA SER A 487 -5.30 -17.10 -5.62
C SER A 487 -6.77 -17.39 -5.28
N MET A 488 -7.61 -16.37 -5.12
CA MET A 488 -9.06 -16.55 -4.91
C MET A 488 -9.78 -17.12 -6.13
N ASP A 489 -9.25 -16.90 -7.34
CA ASP A 489 -9.72 -17.53 -8.58
C ASP A 489 -9.35 -19.02 -8.68
N GLN A 490 -8.32 -19.45 -7.93
CA GLN A 490 -7.85 -20.84 -7.86
C GLN A 490 -8.56 -21.65 -6.76
N HIS A 491 -9.10 -20.98 -5.74
CA HIS A 491 -9.89 -21.63 -4.68
C HIS A 491 -11.26 -22.11 -5.22
N GLU A 492 -11.35 -23.40 -5.53
CA GLU A 492 -12.55 -24.05 -6.10
C GLU A 492 -13.85 -23.75 -5.33
N ASP A 493 -13.77 -23.65 -4.00
CA ASP A 493 -14.92 -23.38 -3.13
C ASP A 493 -15.43 -21.93 -3.18
N LEU A 494 -14.64 -20.98 -3.71
CA LEU A 494 -15.11 -19.62 -4.04
C LEU A 494 -15.77 -19.57 -5.43
N GLN A 495 -15.45 -20.52 -6.30
CA GLN A 495 -15.92 -20.58 -7.68
C GLN A 495 -17.21 -21.42 -7.85
N LYS A 496 -17.66 -22.11 -6.79
CA LYS A 496 -18.95 -22.85 -6.74
C LYS A 496 -20.09 -21.94 -6.30
N GLU A 497 -21.20 -21.94 -7.04
CA GLU A 497 -22.42 -21.24 -6.62
C GLU A 497 -22.97 -21.80 -5.30
N ALA A 498 -23.22 -20.93 -4.32
CA ALA A 498 -23.76 -21.32 -3.03
C ALA A 498 -25.29 -21.51 -3.10
N ARG A 499 -25.82 -22.53 -2.39
CA ARG A 499 -27.28 -22.77 -2.31
C ARG A 499 -27.97 -21.78 -1.37
N THR A 500 -28.47 -20.68 -1.93
CA THR A 500 -29.22 -19.65 -1.22
C THR A 500 -30.70 -20.01 -1.05
N THR A 501 -31.43 -19.22 -0.25
CA THR A 501 -32.88 -19.31 -0.07
C THR A 501 -33.49 -17.93 0.02
N SER A 502 -34.64 -17.71 -0.62
CA SER A 502 -35.41 -16.46 -0.46
C SER A 502 -35.78 -16.24 1.02
N PRO A 503 -35.67 -14.99 1.54
CA PRO A 503 -36.02 -14.67 2.91
C PRO A 503 -37.50 -14.93 3.24
N LEU A 504 -38.41 -14.64 2.30
CA LEU A 504 -39.86 -14.52 2.52
C LEU A 504 -40.71 -15.71 2.01
N ARG A 505 -40.13 -16.90 1.86
CA ARG A 505 -40.74 -18.11 1.26
C ARG A 505 -42.23 -18.40 1.56
N LYS A 506 -42.71 -18.06 2.76
CA LYS A 506 -44.11 -18.11 3.20
C LYS A 506 -44.46 -16.99 4.20
N ALA A 507 -43.52 -16.11 4.49
CA ALA A 507 -43.53 -15.22 5.65
C ALA A 507 -43.48 -13.77 5.18
N ASN A 508 -44.21 -12.88 5.86
CA ASN A 508 -44.12 -11.44 5.61
C ASN A 508 -42.82 -10.87 6.21
N LEU A 509 -42.52 -9.60 5.90
CA LEU A 509 -41.29 -8.95 6.33
C LEU A 509 -41.22 -8.76 7.86
N LYS A 510 -42.36 -8.68 8.55
CA LYS A 510 -42.48 -8.65 10.02
C LYS A 510 -42.09 -9.98 10.67
N GLU A 511 -42.60 -11.10 10.17
CA GLU A 511 -42.18 -12.44 10.59
C GLU A 511 -40.70 -12.70 10.30
N PHE A 512 -40.18 -12.16 9.19
CA PHE A 512 -38.75 -12.22 8.90
C PHE A 512 -37.90 -11.38 9.86
N ALA A 513 -38.33 -10.17 10.21
CA ALA A 513 -37.67 -9.34 11.21
C ALA A 513 -37.65 -10.00 12.60
N ASP A 514 -38.70 -10.75 12.95
CA ASP A 514 -38.73 -11.55 14.19
C ASP A 514 -37.79 -12.77 14.16
N ASP A 515 -37.85 -13.62 13.13
CA ASP A 515 -36.91 -14.74 12.94
C ASP A 515 -35.45 -14.23 12.99
N LEU A 516 -35.19 -13.08 12.36
CA LEU A 516 -33.90 -12.40 12.39
C LEU A 516 -33.53 -11.91 13.80
N ARG A 517 -34.43 -11.23 14.52
CA ARG A 517 -34.19 -10.75 15.90
C ARG A 517 -33.81 -11.91 16.83
N HIS A 518 -34.55 -13.01 16.76
CA HIS A 518 -34.26 -14.24 17.50
C HIS A 518 -32.91 -14.86 17.13
N ARG A 519 -32.57 -14.91 15.83
CA ARG A 519 -31.26 -15.41 15.38
C ARG A 519 -30.10 -14.53 15.83
N ILE A 520 -30.18 -13.21 15.61
CA ILE A 520 -29.16 -12.22 16.04
C ILE A 520 -28.87 -12.37 17.53
N ALA A 521 -29.91 -12.54 18.36
CA ALA A 521 -29.74 -12.72 19.80
C ALA A 521 -28.92 -13.97 20.19
N SER A 522 -28.83 -14.96 19.31
CA SER A 522 -28.00 -16.17 19.46
C SER A 522 -26.83 -16.27 18.47
N GLY A 523 -26.58 -15.22 17.67
CA GLY A 523 -25.71 -15.28 16.49
C GLY A 523 -24.21 -15.22 16.77
N VAL A 524 -23.81 -14.94 18.02
CA VAL A 524 -22.41 -14.87 18.47
C VAL A 524 -22.19 -15.92 19.56
N GLU A 525 -21.16 -16.76 19.39
CA GLU A 525 -20.88 -17.83 20.34
C GLU A 525 -20.57 -17.28 21.75
N GLY A 526 -21.17 -17.90 22.77
CA GLY A 526 -20.98 -17.54 24.17
C GLY A 526 -21.61 -16.21 24.62
N ARG A 527 -22.34 -15.47 23.76
CA ARG A 527 -22.94 -14.17 24.12
C ARG A 527 -24.36 -14.00 23.56
N THR A 528 -25.35 -13.85 24.44
CA THR A 528 -26.70 -13.43 24.03
C THR A 528 -26.74 -11.91 23.83
N LEU A 529 -27.17 -11.46 22.65
CA LEU A 529 -27.36 -10.04 22.33
C LEU A 529 -28.85 -9.69 22.44
N TYR A 530 -29.17 -8.50 22.97
CA TYR A 530 -30.55 -8.04 23.10
C TYR A 530 -30.74 -6.73 22.33
N TYR A 531 -31.63 -6.76 21.36
CA TYR A 531 -32.02 -5.62 20.53
C TYR A 531 -33.55 -5.51 20.53
N ALA A 532 -34.06 -4.28 20.58
CA ALA A 532 -35.48 -4.01 20.43
C ALA A 532 -35.92 -4.27 18.98
N GLU A 533 -37.22 -4.43 18.75
CA GLU A 533 -37.73 -4.62 17.39
C GLU A 533 -37.42 -3.41 16.52
N ARG A 534 -37.58 -2.19 17.08
CA ARG A 534 -37.19 -0.92 16.44
C ARG A 534 -35.74 -0.91 15.95
N ASP A 535 -34.82 -1.55 16.68
CA ASP A 535 -33.41 -1.64 16.28
C ASP A 535 -33.24 -2.54 15.04
N VAL A 536 -33.90 -3.69 15.03
CA VAL A 536 -33.85 -4.65 13.90
C VAL A 536 -34.59 -4.09 12.68
N ARG A 537 -35.72 -3.40 12.87
CA ARG A 537 -36.44 -2.67 11.82
C ARG A 537 -35.60 -1.54 11.22
N ALA A 538 -34.94 -0.74 12.06
CA ALA A 538 -34.03 0.32 11.61
C ALA A 538 -32.85 -0.25 10.82
N PHE A 539 -32.23 -1.34 11.29
CA PHE A 539 -31.15 -2.02 10.58
C PHE A 539 -31.62 -2.55 9.21
N LEU A 540 -32.76 -3.25 9.13
CA LEU A 540 -33.34 -3.74 7.88
C LEU A 540 -33.68 -2.59 6.91
N GLY A 541 -34.34 -1.53 7.40
CA GLY A 541 -34.60 -0.33 6.61
C GLY A 541 -33.31 0.32 6.10
N GLY A 542 -32.27 0.34 6.95
CA GLY A 542 -30.93 0.83 6.61
C GLY A 542 -30.27 0.04 5.48
N LEU A 543 -30.38 -1.29 5.48
CA LEU A 543 -29.89 -2.14 4.39
C LEU A 543 -30.55 -1.83 3.04
N ALA A 544 -31.88 -1.60 3.04
CA ALA A 544 -32.63 -1.24 1.84
C ALA A 544 -32.34 0.20 1.36
N MET A 545 -32.09 1.11 2.31
CA MET A 545 -31.86 2.54 2.11
C MET A 545 -30.51 2.86 1.43
N THR A 546 -29.43 2.18 1.82
CA THR A 546 -28.07 2.46 1.31
C THR A 546 -27.08 1.35 1.65
N ARG A 547 -26.02 1.22 0.84
CA ARG A 547 -24.95 0.22 1.02
C ARG A 547 -23.84 0.67 1.98
N LEU A 548 -23.95 1.87 2.57
CA LEU A 548 -23.06 2.35 3.65
C LEU A 548 -23.86 2.61 4.93
N MET A 549 -23.43 2.03 6.04
CA MET A 549 -24.04 2.18 7.36
C MET A 549 -23.01 2.65 8.39
N LEU A 550 -23.42 3.49 9.33
CA LEU A 550 -22.63 3.97 10.47
C LEU A 550 -23.34 3.58 11.77
N LEU A 551 -22.72 2.67 12.54
CA LEU A 551 -23.18 2.25 13.86
C LEU A 551 -22.43 3.08 14.91
N GLN A 552 -23.10 4.07 15.50
CA GLN A 552 -22.48 5.01 16.45
C GLN A 552 -23.02 4.83 17.87
N GLY A 553 -22.16 4.97 18.89
CA GLY A 553 -22.55 4.76 20.28
C GLY A 553 -21.35 4.70 21.23
N ILE A 554 -21.60 4.65 22.54
CA ILE A 554 -20.55 4.43 23.54
C ILE A 554 -19.92 3.02 23.37
N SER A 555 -18.72 2.81 23.89
CA SER A 555 -18.09 1.48 23.89
C SER A 555 -18.97 0.44 24.64
N GLY A 556 -18.85 -0.84 24.26
CA GLY A 556 -19.63 -1.94 24.84
C GLY A 556 -21.09 -2.08 24.36
N THR A 557 -21.61 -1.18 23.51
CA THR A 557 -22.99 -1.25 22.95
C THR A 557 -23.21 -2.31 21.86
N GLY A 558 -22.19 -3.12 21.56
CA GLY A 558 -22.29 -4.18 20.55
C GLY A 558 -22.28 -3.68 19.10
N LYS A 559 -21.70 -2.50 18.81
CA LYS A 559 -21.53 -1.95 17.45
C LYS A 559 -21.00 -2.99 16.45
N THR A 560 -19.84 -3.58 16.72
CA THR A 560 -19.20 -4.62 15.91
C THR A 560 -19.93 -5.97 16.02
N SER A 561 -20.65 -6.20 17.12
CA SER A 561 -21.37 -7.46 17.39
C SER A 561 -22.67 -7.60 16.59
N LEU A 562 -23.38 -6.51 16.28
CA LEU A 562 -24.59 -6.52 15.46
C LEU A 562 -24.35 -7.06 14.03
N PRO A 563 -23.40 -6.53 13.21
CA PRO A 563 -23.15 -7.06 11.87
C PRO A 563 -22.61 -8.50 11.89
N LEU A 564 -21.80 -8.87 12.89
CA LEU A 564 -21.37 -10.26 13.12
C LEU A 564 -22.57 -11.19 13.33
N ALA A 565 -23.45 -10.84 14.28
CA ALA A 565 -24.64 -11.61 14.61
C ALA A 565 -25.64 -11.67 13.45
N PHE A 566 -25.79 -10.59 12.69
CA PHE A 566 -26.62 -10.55 11.48
C PHE A 566 -26.04 -11.44 10.38
N SER A 567 -24.74 -11.34 10.07
CA SER A 567 -24.12 -12.19 9.04
C SER A 567 -24.23 -13.66 9.38
N SER A 568 -24.05 -14.02 10.66
CA SER A 568 -24.30 -15.35 11.21
C SER A 568 -25.77 -15.77 11.01
N ALA A 569 -26.72 -14.91 11.39
CA ALA A 569 -28.16 -15.16 11.26
C ALA A 569 -28.66 -15.39 9.81
N VAL A 570 -28.06 -14.69 8.83
CA VAL A 570 -28.46 -14.77 7.41
C VAL A 570 -27.57 -15.72 6.58
N GLY A 571 -26.54 -16.32 7.17
CA GLY A 571 -25.55 -17.13 6.43
C GLY A 571 -24.70 -16.34 5.43
N GLY A 572 -24.50 -15.05 5.69
CA GLY A 572 -23.74 -14.12 4.86
C GLY A 572 -22.22 -14.34 4.92
N GLY A 573 -21.49 -13.54 4.16
CA GLY A 573 -20.06 -13.30 4.36
C GLY A 573 -19.82 -12.09 5.26
N ILE A 574 -18.76 -12.12 6.05
CA ILE A 574 -18.30 -10.93 6.79
C ILE A 574 -16.78 -10.87 6.81
N GLU A 575 -16.25 -9.65 6.73
CA GLU A 575 -14.86 -9.31 7.03
C GLU A 575 -14.86 -8.14 8.04
N ILE A 576 -13.88 -8.11 8.93
CA ILE A 576 -13.62 -6.96 9.81
C ILE A 576 -12.28 -6.35 9.42
N VAL A 577 -12.27 -5.03 9.25
CA VAL A 577 -11.11 -4.23 8.86
C VAL A 577 -10.94 -3.13 9.89
N GLU A 578 -9.89 -3.24 10.70
CA GLU A 578 -9.55 -2.28 11.76
C GLU A 578 -8.95 -1.00 11.14
N VAL A 579 -9.69 0.10 11.18
CA VAL A 579 -9.24 1.38 10.59
C VAL A 579 -8.15 1.99 11.46
N GLN A 580 -6.94 2.11 10.91
CA GLN A 580 -5.80 2.65 11.68
C GLN A 580 -5.86 4.18 11.76
N ALA A 581 -5.35 4.73 12.86
CA ALA A 581 -5.20 6.17 13.03
C ALA A 581 -4.17 6.73 12.03
N GLY A 582 -4.58 7.73 11.25
CA GLY A 582 -3.72 8.39 10.26
C GLY A 582 -3.86 7.92 8.82
N TRP A 583 -4.81 7.02 8.51
CA TRP A 583 -5.25 6.76 7.13
C TRP A 583 -5.74 8.06 6.49
N ARG A 584 -5.28 8.32 5.26
CA ARG A 584 -5.50 9.56 4.50
C ARG A 584 -5.93 9.26 3.07
N ASP A 585 -5.36 8.24 2.46
CA ASP A 585 -5.48 8.02 1.03
C ASP A 585 -6.18 6.69 0.73
N ARG A 586 -6.76 6.56 -0.47
CA ARG A 586 -7.35 5.29 -0.93
C ARG A 586 -6.40 4.09 -0.82
N GLN A 587 -5.08 4.32 -0.86
CA GLN A 587 -4.07 3.25 -0.77
C GLN A 587 -4.05 2.54 0.58
N ASP A 588 -4.39 3.25 1.67
CA ASP A 588 -4.52 2.65 3.00
C ASP A 588 -5.63 1.59 3.04
N LEU A 589 -6.70 1.83 2.26
CA LEU A 589 -7.90 1.01 2.21
C LEU A 589 -7.85 -0.10 1.14
N VAL A 590 -7.47 0.22 -0.10
CA VAL A 590 -7.48 -0.74 -1.23
C VAL A 590 -6.10 -1.31 -1.56
N GLY A 591 -5.04 -0.80 -0.94
CA GLY A 591 -3.67 -1.15 -1.30
C GLY A 591 -3.13 -0.35 -2.49
N TYR A 592 -1.96 -0.76 -2.96
CA TYR A 592 -1.22 -0.04 -4.01
C TYR A 592 -0.41 -0.98 -4.91
N TYR A 593 -0.15 -0.53 -6.13
CA TYR A 593 0.78 -1.18 -7.05
C TYR A 593 2.21 -0.67 -6.82
N ASN A 594 3.13 -1.56 -6.50
CA ASN A 594 4.55 -1.27 -6.43
C ASN A 594 5.21 -1.59 -7.78
N ALA A 595 5.65 -0.55 -8.48
CA ALA A 595 6.26 -0.69 -9.80
C ALA A 595 7.64 -1.39 -9.79
N PHE A 596 8.39 -1.36 -8.67
CA PHE A 596 9.68 -2.02 -8.56
C PHE A 596 9.54 -3.54 -8.44
N HIS A 597 8.67 -4.01 -7.54
CA HIS A 597 8.36 -5.44 -7.36
C HIS A 597 7.32 -5.96 -8.36
N ARG A 598 6.79 -5.09 -9.23
CA ARG A 598 5.66 -5.33 -10.14
C ARG A 598 4.51 -6.08 -9.46
N HIS A 599 4.18 -5.68 -8.23
CA HIS A 599 3.24 -6.40 -7.37
C HIS A 599 2.22 -5.44 -6.76
N TYR A 600 0.96 -5.87 -6.73
CA TYR A 600 -0.14 -5.17 -6.09
C TYR A 600 -0.34 -5.70 -4.66
N TYR A 601 -0.02 -4.87 -3.67
CA TYR A 601 -0.20 -5.19 -2.25
C TYR A 601 -1.67 -5.01 -1.86
N ALA A 602 -2.49 -6.02 -2.11
CA ALA A 602 -3.93 -6.00 -1.81
C ALA A 602 -4.20 -6.16 -0.30
N THR A 603 -4.90 -5.19 0.29
CA THR A 603 -5.37 -5.21 1.69
C THR A 603 -6.42 -6.29 1.93
N ASN A 604 -6.65 -6.66 3.20
CA ASN A 604 -7.77 -7.54 3.59
C ASN A 604 -9.12 -6.99 3.10
N PHE A 605 -9.30 -5.67 3.12
CA PHE A 605 -10.48 -5.00 2.60
C PHE A 605 -10.68 -5.27 1.09
N LEU A 606 -9.64 -5.11 0.26
CA LEU A 606 -9.75 -5.37 -1.18
C LEU A 606 -9.96 -6.87 -1.46
N GLN A 607 -9.26 -7.72 -0.71
CA GLN A 607 -9.42 -9.17 -0.77
C GLN A 607 -10.85 -9.61 -0.41
N ALA A 608 -11.47 -9.03 0.62
CA ALA A 608 -12.85 -9.29 1.00
C ALA A 608 -13.86 -8.76 -0.03
N LEU A 609 -13.61 -7.58 -0.60
CA LEU A 609 -14.43 -7.02 -1.69
C LEU A 609 -14.39 -7.93 -2.93
N TYR A 610 -13.21 -8.46 -3.28
CA TYR A 610 -13.06 -9.44 -4.37
C TYR A 610 -13.80 -10.74 -4.07
N LYS A 611 -13.58 -11.30 -2.87
CA LYS A 611 -14.25 -12.51 -2.35
C LYS A 611 -15.78 -12.39 -2.39
N ALA A 612 -16.34 -11.22 -2.09
CA ALA A 612 -17.78 -10.96 -2.14
C ALA A 612 -18.38 -11.07 -3.54
N GLY A 613 -17.59 -10.78 -4.59
CA GLY A 613 -18.00 -10.90 -5.99
C GLY A 613 -17.83 -12.29 -6.61
N THR A 614 -17.22 -13.25 -5.89
CA THR A 614 -17.04 -14.62 -6.39
C THR A 614 -18.38 -15.39 -6.43
N PRO A 615 -18.52 -16.43 -7.29
CA PRO A 615 -19.76 -17.22 -7.39
C PRO A 615 -20.30 -17.78 -6.06
N ALA A 616 -19.43 -18.06 -5.08
CA ALA A 616 -19.83 -18.55 -3.76
C ALA A 616 -20.46 -17.50 -2.84
N TYR A 617 -20.39 -16.22 -3.22
CA TYR A 617 -20.93 -15.08 -2.48
C TYR A 617 -21.83 -14.15 -3.30
N SER A 618 -21.87 -14.25 -4.63
CA SER A 618 -22.59 -13.33 -5.52
C SER A 618 -24.10 -13.18 -5.27
N ASP A 619 -24.76 -14.19 -4.68
CA ASP A 619 -26.16 -14.11 -4.21
C ASP A 619 -26.28 -14.18 -2.67
N ARG A 620 -25.21 -13.89 -1.93
CA ARG A 620 -25.22 -13.85 -0.45
C ARG A 620 -24.84 -12.46 0.01
N LEU A 621 -25.56 -11.98 1.03
CA LEU A 621 -25.20 -10.75 1.72
C LEU A 621 -23.75 -10.83 2.21
N PHE A 622 -22.96 -9.80 1.92
CA PHE A 622 -21.58 -9.68 2.40
C PHE A 622 -21.43 -8.36 3.16
N ILE A 623 -20.90 -8.41 4.37
CA ILE A 623 -20.64 -7.22 5.18
C ILE A 623 -19.14 -6.99 5.31
N ILE A 624 -18.69 -5.76 5.04
CA ILE A 624 -17.33 -5.32 5.35
C ILE A 624 -17.43 -4.31 6.48
N VAL A 625 -17.03 -4.73 7.69
CA VAL A 625 -17.02 -3.86 8.87
C VAL A 625 -15.75 -3.03 8.85
N LEU A 626 -15.89 -1.71 8.88
CA LEU A 626 -14.79 -0.77 9.10
C LEU A 626 -14.83 -0.40 10.59
N ASP A 627 -14.06 -1.13 11.40
CA ASP A 627 -14.12 -0.96 12.86
C ASP A 627 -13.31 0.28 13.28
N GLU A 628 -13.91 1.09 14.17
CA GLU A 628 -13.41 2.40 14.61
C GLU A 628 -13.10 3.38 13.46
N ILE A 629 -14.02 3.46 12.48
CA ILE A 629 -13.90 4.27 11.25
C ILE A 629 -13.67 5.78 11.51
N ASN A 630 -13.89 6.28 12.73
CA ASN A 630 -13.62 7.66 13.15
C ASN A 630 -12.23 7.92 13.77
N LEU A 631 -11.34 6.92 13.84
CA LEU A 631 -9.91 7.13 14.11
C LEU A 631 -9.19 7.86 12.96
N SER A 632 -9.77 7.82 11.76
CA SER A 632 -9.31 8.50 10.55
C SER A 632 -10.51 9.17 9.85
N ARG A 633 -10.25 9.92 8.77
CA ARG A 633 -11.30 10.64 8.04
C ARG A 633 -11.83 9.81 6.87
N PRO A 634 -13.01 9.16 6.97
CA PRO A 634 -13.57 8.38 5.85
C PRO A 634 -13.84 9.26 4.63
N GLU A 635 -14.06 10.56 4.80
CA GLU A 635 -14.15 11.51 3.70
C GLU A 635 -12.87 11.67 2.84
N GLN A 636 -11.76 11.07 3.25
CA GLN A 636 -10.46 11.03 2.56
C GLN A 636 -10.17 9.61 2.04
N PHE A 637 -9.94 8.63 2.92
CA PHE A 637 -9.54 7.27 2.50
C PHE A 637 -10.66 6.46 1.82
N PHE A 638 -11.93 6.74 2.17
CA PHE A 638 -13.11 6.07 1.59
C PHE A 638 -13.74 6.88 0.43
N ALA A 639 -13.08 7.95 -0.04
CA ALA A 639 -13.65 8.91 -1.00
C ALA A 639 -14.09 8.28 -2.33
N ASP A 640 -13.30 7.35 -2.88
CA ASP A 640 -13.63 6.61 -4.12
C ASP A 640 -14.94 5.82 -3.96
N PHE A 641 -15.14 5.19 -2.80
CA PHE A 641 -16.36 4.42 -2.49
C PHE A 641 -17.55 5.33 -2.25
N LEU A 642 -17.37 6.45 -1.52
CA LEU A 642 -18.41 7.46 -1.40
C LEU A 642 -18.86 7.97 -2.77
N SER A 643 -17.95 8.06 -3.76
CA SER A 643 -18.26 8.45 -5.14
C SER A 643 -18.95 7.33 -5.92
N ALA A 644 -18.39 6.12 -5.94
CA ALA A 644 -18.92 4.99 -6.70
C ALA A 644 -20.30 4.52 -6.22
N LEU A 645 -20.60 4.62 -4.92
CA LEU A 645 -21.92 4.28 -4.36
C LEU A 645 -23.05 5.25 -4.79
N GLU A 646 -22.73 6.40 -5.39
CA GLU A 646 -23.71 7.30 -6.02
C GLU A 646 -24.11 6.86 -7.43
N GLN A 647 -23.35 5.96 -8.05
CA GLN A 647 -23.57 5.52 -9.43
C GLN A 647 -24.62 4.39 -9.49
N PRO A 648 -25.27 4.16 -10.65
CA PRO A 648 -26.08 2.97 -10.91
C PRO A 648 -25.31 1.69 -10.59
N GLU A 649 -26.00 0.63 -10.17
CA GLU A 649 -25.36 -0.61 -9.67
C GLU A 649 -24.33 -1.18 -10.68
N ASP A 650 -24.66 -1.15 -11.97
CA ASP A 650 -23.84 -1.69 -13.07
C ASP A 650 -22.58 -0.86 -13.38
N ASP A 651 -22.57 0.43 -13.05
CA ASP A 651 -21.44 1.34 -13.28
C ASP A 651 -20.40 1.31 -12.15
N ARG A 652 -20.76 0.78 -10.97
CA ARG A 652 -19.93 0.91 -9.75
C ARG A 652 -18.64 0.10 -9.86
N ARG A 653 -17.51 0.80 -10.02
CA ARG A 653 -16.19 0.19 -10.14
C ARG A 653 -15.08 1.03 -9.53
N LEU A 654 -14.01 0.34 -9.16
CA LEU A 654 -12.78 0.89 -8.61
C LEU A 654 -11.66 0.69 -9.63
N THR A 655 -11.06 1.77 -10.12
CA THR A 655 -9.79 1.70 -10.85
C THR A 655 -8.69 1.31 -9.86
N LEU A 656 -8.15 0.10 -9.96
CA LEU A 656 -7.07 -0.36 -9.06
C LEU A 656 -5.70 0.06 -9.60
N VAL A 657 -5.53 -0.02 -10.92
CA VAL A 657 -4.34 0.37 -11.69
C VAL A 657 -4.77 1.22 -12.89
N ASN A 658 -3.89 2.09 -13.39
CA ASN A 658 -4.22 2.94 -14.54
C ASN A 658 -4.16 2.16 -15.86
N ASP A 659 -3.11 1.37 -16.02
CA ASP A 659 -2.82 0.57 -17.21
C ASP A 659 -3.33 -0.88 -17.05
N PRO A 660 -3.87 -1.53 -18.11
CA PRO A 660 -4.33 -2.91 -18.06
C PRO A 660 -3.25 -3.94 -17.69
N VAL A 661 -3.56 -4.84 -16.76
CA VAL A 661 -2.73 -6.00 -16.43
C VAL A 661 -3.00 -7.15 -17.43
N THR A 662 -1.95 -7.68 -18.05
CA THR A 662 -2.01 -8.76 -19.06
C THR A 662 -2.47 -10.12 -18.51
N GLN A 663 -2.40 -10.32 -17.20
CA GLN A 663 -2.99 -11.47 -16.49
C GLN A 663 -3.88 -10.98 -15.34
N ALA A 664 -4.95 -10.24 -15.63
CA ALA A 664 -5.81 -9.74 -14.56
C ALA A 664 -6.63 -10.87 -13.88
N PRO A 665 -6.92 -10.75 -12.57
CA PRO A 665 -7.88 -11.61 -11.86
C PRO A 665 -9.26 -11.67 -12.56
N ARG A 666 -9.98 -12.79 -12.45
CA ARG A 666 -11.21 -13.09 -13.23
C ARG A 666 -12.31 -12.04 -13.16
N LEU A 667 -12.47 -11.37 -12.01
CA LEU A 667 -13.53 -10.36 -11.81
C LEU A 667 -13.15 -8.96 -12.33
N MET A 668 -11.94 -8.77 -12.86
CA MET A 668 -11.45 -7.45 -13.30
C MET A 668 -11.91 -7.10 -14.73
N VAL A 669 -12.54 -5.94 -14.86
CA VAL A 669 -12.95 -5.34 -16.15
C VAL A 669 -11.80 -4.51 -16.72
N ASP A 670 -11.62 -4.55 -18.04
CA ASP A 670 -10.51 -3.93 -18.79
C ASP A 670 -9.09 -4.31 -18.27
N GLY A 671 -8.97 -5.36 -17.45
CA GLY A 671 -7.74 -5.71 -16.75
C GLY A 671 -7.25 -4.68 -15.72
N ARG A 672 -8.09 -3.73 -15.30
CA ARG A 672 -7.71 -2.58 -14.44
C ARG A 672 -8.77 -2.14 -13.41
N HIS A 673 -10.04 -2.45 -13.65
CA HIS A 673 -11.17 -2.04 -12.82
C HIS A 673 -11.76 -3.24 -12.07
N LEU A 674 -12.00 -3.10 -10.77
CA LEU A 674 -12.79 -4.06 -9.99
C LEU A 674 -14.22 -3.52 -9.81
N PRO A 675 -15.28 -4.17 -10.32
CA PRO A 675 -16.66 -3.80 -9.99
C PRO A 675 -16.93 -3.98 -8.49
N ILE A 676 -17.75 -3.10 -7.90
CA ILE A 676 -18.18 -3.19 -6.51
C ILE A 676 -19.41 -4.13 -6.46
N PRO A 677 -19.33 -5.33 -5.86
CA PRO A 677 -20.42 -6.28 -5.91
C PRO A 677 -21.68 -5.74 -5.20
N PRO A 678 -22.88 -5.84 -5.79
CA PRO A 678 -24.08 -5.20 -5.26
C PRO A 678 -24.56 -5.83 -3.94
N ASN A 679 -24.16 -7.08 -3.67
CA ASN A 679 -24.41 -7.80 -2.42
C ASN A 679 -23.55 -7.34 -1.21
N VAL A 680 -22.71 -6.31 -1.37
CA VAL A 680 -21.83 -5.76 -0.32
C VAL A 680 -22.48 -4.59 0.42
N TRP A 681 -22.45 -4.65 1.75
CA TRP A 681 -22.70 -3.51 2.65
C TRP A 681 -21.44 -3.16 3.45
N PHE A 682 -21.11 -1.87 3.50
CA PHE A 682 -20.04 -1.33 4.32
C PHE A 682 -20.61 -0.84 5.65
N VAL A 683 -20.09 -1.32 6.77
CA VAL A 683 -20.59 -1.00 8.11
C VAL A 683 -19.47 -0.38 8.94
N GLY A 684 -19.43 0.95 9.02
CA GLY A 684 -18.51 1.67 9.88
C GLY A 684 -18.97 1.66 11.33
N THR A 685 -18.11 1.31 12.28
CA THR A 685 -18.41 1.49 13.71
C THR A 685 -17.75 2.76 14.24
N ALA A 686 -18.43 3.49 15.13
CA ALA A 686 -17.94 4.76 15.66
C ALA A 686 -18.13 4.88 17.18
N ASN A 687 -17.09 5.28 17.89
CA ASN A 687 -17.18 5.68 19.29
C ASN A 687 -17.60 7.16 19.39
N HIS A 688 -18.43 7.53 20.36
CA HIS A 688 -18.80 8.93 20.62
C HIS A 688 -17.86 9.61 21.64
N ASP A 689 -16.56 9.35 21.51
CA ASP A 689 -15.55 9.74 22.50
C ASP A 689 -14.76 10.97 22.01
N GLU A 690 -14.43 11.87 22.94
CA GLU A 690 -13.86 13.22 22.70
C GLU A 690 -12.52 13.23 21.92
N SER A 691 -11.83 12.09 21.87
CA SER A 691 -10.59 11.88 21.12
C SER A 691 -10.77 11.60 19.63
N THR A 692 -12.01 11.48 19.12
CA THR A 692 -12.31 11.05 17.75
C THR A 692 -12.84 12.18 16.86
N ALA A 693 -12.68 12.04 15.54
CA ALA A 693 -13.18 13.03 14.59
C ALA A 693 -14.68 12.82 14.28
N GLU A 694 -15.51 13.87 14.37
CA GLU A 694 -16.86 13.81 13.80
C GLU A 694 -16.78 13.67 12.27
N PHE A 695 -17.66 12.86 11.67
CA PHE A 695 -17.69 12.68 10.22
C PHE A 695 -18.19 13.93 9.51
N ALA A 696 -17.59 14.25 8.36
CA ALA A 696 -18.10 15.32 7.52
C ALA A 696 -19.55 15.04 7.08
N ASP A 697 -20.36 16.10 6.98
CA ASP A 697 -21.78 16.02 6.58
C ASP A 697 -21.99 15.26 5.26
N LYS A 698 -21.06 15.38 4.31
CA LYS A 698 -21.07 14.64 3.03
C LYS A 698 -20.96 13.11 3.17
N THR A 699 -20.53 12.61 4.33
CA THR A 699 -20.47 11.19 4.69
C THR A 699 -21.77 10.77 5.38
N TYR A 700 -22.21 11.53 6.40
CA TYR A 700 -23.47 11.32 7.11
C TYR A 700 -24.70 11.38 6.19
N ASP A 701 -24.71 12.26 5.18
CA ASP A 701 -25.80 12.34 4.21
C ASP A 701 -25.93 11.05 3.38
N ARG A 702 -24.82 10.36 3.08
CA ARG A 702 -24.80 9.13 2.24
C ARG A 702 -25.09 7.84 3.04
N ALA A 703 -24.66 7.77 4.29
CA ALA A 703 -24.79 6.58 5.13
C ALA A 703 -26.18 6.44 5.80
N HIS A 704 -26.61 5.23 6.14
CA HIS A 704 -27.62 5.02 7.19
C HIS A 704 -26.94 5.21 8.56
N ILE A 705 -27.60 5.84 9.54
CA ILE A 705 -26.97 6.18 10.82
C ILE A 705 -27.78 5.54 11.95
N MET A 706 -27.22 4.52 12.58
CA MET A 706 -27.86 3.82 13.69
C MET A 706 -27.13 4.18 14.99
N GLU A 707 -27.78 5.02 15.80
CA GLU A 707 -27.36 5.23 17.19
C GLU A 707 -27.69 3.96 17.99
N MET A 708 -26.66 3.21 18.40
CA MET A 708 -26.81 1.98 19.17
C MET A 708 -27.30 2.30 20.59
N PRO A 709 -28.44 1.72 21.03
CA PRO A 709 -28.97 2.00 22.35
C PRO A 709 -28.05 1.49 23.46
N ARG A 710 -28.13 2.11 24.64
CA ARG A 710 -27.58 1.50 25.86
C ARG A 710 -28.39 0.24 26.16
N ASN A 711 -27.69 -0.87 26.45
CA ASN A 711 -28.30 -2.16 26.73
C ASN A 711 -29.19 -2.05 28.00
N THR A 712 -30.50 -2.03 27.80
CA THR A 712 -31.53 -1.75 28.82
C THR A 712 -32.43 -2.96 29.00
N ASP A 713 -33.00 -3.14 30.19
CA ASP A 713 -33.88 -4.29 30.47
C ASP A 713 -35.11 -4.36 29.54
N ALA A 714 -35.57 -3.21 29.03
CA ALA A 714 -36.65 -3.10 28.05
C ALA A 714 -36.34 -3.75 26.67
N ALA A 715 -35.06 -3.95 26.32
CA ALA A 715 -34.66 -4.65 25.10
C ALA A 715 -34.68 -6.19 25.24
N ARG A 716 -34.85 -6.72 26.46
CA ARG A 716 -34.82 -8.17 26.70
C ARG A 716 -36.13 -8.85 26.28
N PHE A 717 -36.00 -10.03 25.71
CA PHE A 717 -37.11 -10.89 25.27
C PHE A 717 -36.72 -12.37 25.44
N SER A 718 -37.70 -13.28 25.36
CA SER A 718 -37.45 -14.71 25.44
C SER A 718 -36.83 -15.22 24.13
N VAL A 719 -35.53 -15.57 24.15
CA VAL A 719 -34.81 -15.97 22.93
C VAL A 719 -35.12 -17.43 22.55
N GLU A 720 -36.13 -17.62 21.71
CA GLU A 720 -36.38 -18.92 21.05
C GLU A 720 -35.19 -19.35 20.17
N LYS A 721 -34.74 -20.60 20.33
CA LYS A 721 -33.70 -21.19 19.48
C LYS A 721 -34.25 -21.56 18.10
N ARG A 722 -34.11 -20.66 17.13
CA ARG A 722 -34.39 -20.93 15.72
C ARG A 722 -33.40 -21.96 15.16
N GLY A 723 -33.86 -22.89 14.33
CA GLY A 723 -33.01 -23.94 13.72
C GLY A 723 -32.07 -23.41 12.63
N VAL A 724 -31.07 -24.22 12.24
CA VAL A 724 -30.11 -23.90 11.17
C VAL A 724 -30.85 -23.58 9.87
N ARG A 725 -30.44 -22.50 9.19
CA ARG A 725 -31.01 -22.00 7.93
C ARG A 725 -29.92 -21.99 6.86
N ASN A 726 -30.29 -22.20 5.60
CA ASN A 726 -29.39 -21.94 4.47
C ASN A 726 -29.12 -20.42 4.37
N ALA A 727 -28.07 -20.04 3.65
CA ALA A 727 -27.81 -18.63 3.37
C ALA A 727 -29.00 -17.95 2.70
N ILE A 728 -29.25 -16.69 3.05
CA ILE A 728 -30.31 -15.87 2.46
C ILE A 728 -29.83 -15.31 1.13
N SER A 729 -30.69 -15.41 0.11
CA SER A 729 -30.48 -14.84 -1.21
C SER A 729 -30.45 -13.31 -1.13
N TYR A 730 -29.40 -12.70 -1.66
CA TYR A 730 -29.30 -11.26 -1.86
C TYR A 730 -30.43 -10.77 -2.76
N LYS A 731 -30.60 -11.40 -3.93
CA LYS A 731 -31.65 -11.03 -4.89
C LYS A 731 -33.04 -11.14 -4.26
N GLY A 732 -33.32 -12.26 -3.59
CA GLY A 732 -34.58 -12.47 -2.87
C GLY A 732 -34.83 -11.49 -1.71
N LEU A 733 -33.83 -10.74 -1.24
CA LEU A 733 -34.00 -9.70 -0.23
C LEU A 733 -34.20 -8.31 -0.86
N GLU A 734 -33.47 -7.96 -1.92
CA GLU A 734 -33.74 -6.70 -2.67
C GLU A 734 -35.12 -6.77 -3.37
N GLU A 735 -35.54 -7.96 -3.84
CA GLU A 735 -36.92 -8.25 -4.27
C GLU A 735 -37.94 -7.95 -3.15
N ALA A 736 -37.72 -8.48 -1.94
CA ALA A 736 -38.59 -8.24 -0.79
C ALA A 736 -38.66 -6.76 -0.38
N PHE A 737 -37.55 -6.01 -0.51
CA PHE A 737 -37.53 -4.57 -0.28
C PHE A 737 -38.25 -3.78 -1.40
N ALA A 738 -38.16 -4.23 -2.66
CA ALA A 738 -38.89 -3.65 -3.77
C ALA A 738 -40.42 -3.89 -3.65
N ASP A 739 -40.84 -5.09 -3.25
CA ASP A 739 -42.25 -5.41 -3.00
C ASP A 739 -42.83 -4.60 -1.83
N ALA A 740 -42.05 -4.38 -0.77
CA ALA A 740 -42.41 -3.45 0.30
C ALA A 740 -42.59 -2.02 -0.24
N ALA A 741 -41.62 -1.52 -1.02
CA ALA A 741 -41.68 -0.17 -1.61
C ALA A 741 -42.85 0.04 -2.57
N ASN A 742 -43.23 -0.99 -3.34
CA ASN A 742 -44.42 -0.99 -4.17
C ASN A 742 -45.71 -0.96 -3.31
N SER A 743 -45.77 -1.78 -2.26
CA SER A 743 -46.95 -1.92 -1.39
C SER A 743 -47.23 -0.65 -0.57
N GLN A 744 -46.19 -0.05 0.01
CA GLN A 744 -46.29 1.15 0.86
C GLN A 744 -46.11 2.48 0.12
N LYS A 745 -46.20 2.48 -1.21
CA LYS A 745 -46.02 3.69 -2.04
C LYS A 745 -46.91 4.86 -1.59
N GLY A 746 -48.17 4.60 -1.25
CA GLY A 746 -49.08 5.65 -0.75
C GLY A 746 -48.65 6.29 0.58
N ALA A 747 -48.01 5.51 1.47
CA ALA A 747 -47.44 6.02 2.72
C ALA A 747 -46.18 6.85 2.46
N VAL A 748 -45.32 6.43 1.52
CA VAL A 748 -44.17 7.21 1.04
C VAL A 748 -44.61 8.53 0.42
N ASP A 749 -45.63 8.52 -0.44
CA ASP A 749 -46.16 9.73 -1.08
C ASP A 749 -46.78 10.69 -0.05
N LYS A 750 -47.50 10.18 0.97
CA LYS A 750 -47.98 10.99 2.12
C LYS A 750 -46.81 11.61 2.89
N ALA A 751 -45.84 10.81 3.32
CA ALA A 751 -44.72 11.25 4.13
C ALA A 751 -43.80 12.25 3.39
N THR A 752 -43.55 12.03 2.10
CA THR A 752 -42.75 12.93 1.24
C THR A 752 -43.48 14.25 1.00
N LYS A 753 -44.81 14.22 0.79
CA LYS A 753 -45.61 15.45 0.70
C LYS A 753 -45.58 16.23 2.02
N TRP A 754 -45.82 15.55 3.14
CA TRP A 754 -45.78 16.15 4.48
C TRP A 754 -44.42 16.80 4.76
N LEU A 755 -43.32 16.11 4.48
CA LEU A 755 -41.95 16.60 4.67
C LEU A 755 -41.68 17.89 3.88
N ARG A 756 -42.36 18.09 2.74
CA ARG A 756 -42.26 19.31 1.91
C ARG A 756 -43.20 20.45 2.35
N THR A 757 -44.24 20.18 3.15
CA THR A 757 -45.31 21.17 3.47
C THR A 757 -45.47 21.48 4.95
N ALA A 758 -44.89 20.68 5.86
CA ALA A 758 -45.04 20.86 7.31
C ALA A 758 -44.48 22.20 7.82
N ALA A 759 -45.08 22.78 8.86
CA ALA A 759 -44.78 24.14 9.32
C ALA A 759 -43.30 24.33 9.75
N PHE A 760 -42.73 23.35 10.47
CA PHE A 760 -41.35 23.39 10.97
C PHE A 760 -40.28 23.52 9.86
N THR A 761 -40.61 23.14 8.62
CA THR A 761 -39.69 23.18 7.46
C THR A 761 -39.24 24.61 7.14
N VAL A 762 -40.14 25.58 7.28
CA VAL A 762 -39.90 27.00 7.03
C VAL A 762 -38.95 27.58 8.08
N ASP A 763 -39.07 27.15 9.34
CA ASP A 763 -38.20 27.57 10.43
C ASP A 763 -36.81 26.93 10.32
N LEU A 764 -36.71 25.64 9.98
CA LEU A 764 -35.44 24.98 9.67
C LEU A 764 -34.65 25.75 8.60
N GLN A 765 -35.30 26.10 7.48
CA GLN A 765 -34.62 26.80 6.40
C GLN A 765 -34.25 28.25 6.74
N LYS A 766 -35.14 29.00 7.42
CA LYS A 766 -34.95 30.44 7.69
C LYS A 766 -34.11 30.75 8.93
N ARG A 767 -34.38 30.07 10.06
CA ARG A 767 -33.68 30.32 11.33
C ARG A 767 -32.40 29.51 11.41
N PHE A 768 -32.51 28.20 11.26
CA PHE A 768 -31.39 27.26 11.45
C PHE A 768 -30.51 27.09 10.21
N ARG A 769 -30.95 27.57 9.02
CA ARG A 769 -30.27 27.36 7.73
C ARG A 769 -30.02 25.88 7.42
N VAL A 770 -30.90 25.00 7.91
CA VAL A 770 -30.89 23.55 7.65
C VAL A 770 -31.85 23.26 6.52
N GLY A 771 -31.42 22.40 5.59
CA GLY A 771 -32.24 21.87 4.52
C GLY A 771 -31.69 20.53 4.05
N TRP A 772 -32.53 19.78 3.33
CA TRP A 772 -32.19 18.53 2.67
C TRP A 772 -32.42 18.68 1.17
N GLY A 773 -31.78 17.81 0.38
CA GLY A 773 -32.07 17.65 -1.04
C GLY A 773 -32.69 16.28 -1.35
N ASN A 774 -32.86 16.00 -2.63
CA ASN A 774 -33.49 14.78 -3.17
C ASN A 774 -32.90 13.47 -2.59
N ARG A 775 -31.66 13.48 -2.08
CA ARG A 775 -31.07 12.33 -1.37
C ARG A 775 -31.92 11.85 -0.19
N LEU A 776 -32.46 12.77 0.63
CA LEU A 776 -33.29 12.37 1.77
C LEU A 776 -34.60 11.74 1.30
N GLU A 777 -35.18 12.27 0.22
CA GLU A 777 -36.41 11.75 -0.37
C GLU A 777 -36.19 10.38 -1.02
N ASN A 778 -35.08 10.18 -1.73
CA ASN A 778 -34.68 8.88 -2.28
C ASN A 778 -34.32 7.85 -1.19
N GLN A 779 -33.79 8.29 -0.04
CA GLN A 779 -33.56 7.43 1.11
C GLN A 779 -34.89 7.08 1.81
N LEU A 780 -35.81 8.03 1.92
CA LEU A 780 -37.16 7.85 2.47
C LEU A 780 -37.97 6.83 1.67
N THR A 781 -37.93 6.86 0.34
CA THR A 781 -38.69 5.94 -0.53
C THR A 781 -38.22 4.48 -0.41
N ARG A 782 -37.00 4.23 0.05
CA ARG A 782 -36.46 2.88 0.34
C ARG A 782 -36.59 2.48 1.82
N TYR A 783 -36.40 3.43 2.74
CA TYR A 783 -36.36 3.17 4.18
C TYR A 783 -37.75 2.94 4.79
N LEU A 784 -38.69 3.87 4.57
CA LEU A 784 -40.01 3.85 5.23
C LEU A 784 -40.82 2.57 4.92
N PRO A 785 -40.92 2.11 3.66
CA PRO A 785 -41.65 0.89 3.34
C PRO A 785 -41.18 -0.34 4.12
N VAL A 786 -39.86 -0.49 4.24
CA VAL A 786 -39.23 -1.65 4.90
C VAL A 786 -39.44 -1.60 6.41
N VAL A 787 -39.46 -0.42 7.04
CA VAL A 787 -39.82 -0.26 8.47
C VAL A 787 -41.30 -0.58 8.71
N VAL A 788 -42.20 -0.13 7.83
CA VAL A 788 -43.65 -0.39 7.97
C VAL A 788 -43.98 -1.87 7.75
N GLU A 789 -43.49 -2.49 6.67
CA GLU A 789 -43.72 -3.92 6.39
C GLU A 789 -43.03 -4.87 7.39
N SER A 790 -41.95 -4.43 8.05
CA SER A 790 -41.36 -5.16 9.19
C SER A 790 -42.08 -4.92 10.52
N GLY A 791 -43.21 -4.19 10.52
CA GLY A 791 -44.13 -4.05 11.64
C GLY A 791 -43.94 -2.80 12.50
N GLY A 792 -43.23 -1.79 12.01
CA GLY A 792 -43.17 -0.44 12.61
C GLY A 792 -44.22 0.50 12.02
N SER A 793 -44.17 1.77 12.42
CA SER A 793 -45.09 2.83 11.97
C SER A 793 -44.44 3.84 11.01
N VAL A 794 -45.26 4.67 10.37
CA VAL A 794 -44.79 5.80 9.55
C VAL A 794 -44.06 6.82 10.43
N GLY A 795 -44.60 7.10 11.63
CA GLY A 795 -43.95 7.92 12.64
C GLY A 795 -42.59 7.36 13.08
N GLU A 796 -42.49 6.06 13.38
CA GLU A 796 -41.23 5.41 13.77
C GLU A 796 -40.12 5.62 12.72
N ALA A 797 -40.47 5.47 11.44
CA ALA A 797 -39.55 5.63 10.32
C ALA A 797 -39.13 7.09 10.10
N MET A 798 -40.10 8.03 10.14
CA MET A 798 -39.87 9.46 9.93
C MET A 798 -39.08 10.09 11.09
N ASP A 799 -39.38 9.74 12.33
CA ASP A 799 -38.65 10.19 13.53
C ASP A 799 -37.17 9.81 13.44
N HIS A 800 -36.88 8.57 13.05
CA HIS A 800 -35.50 8.11 12.85
C HIS A 800 -34.78 8.88 11.74
N LEU A 801 -35.40 9.07 10.56
CA LEU A 801 -34.77 9.78 9.45
C LEU A 801 -34.55 11.27 9.76
N LEU A 802 -35.51 11.93 10.41
CA LEU A 802 -35.38 13.34 10.78
C LEU A 802 -34.28 13.56 11.82
N VAL A 803 -34.21 12.74 12.87
CA VAL A 803 -33.12 12.75 13.86
C VAL A 803 -31.76 12.63 13.19
N THR A 804 -31.60 11.62 12.33
CA THR A 804 -30.29 11.25 11.77
C THR A 804 -29.82 12.17 10.64
N LYS A 805 -30.74 12.71 9.84
CA LYS A 805 -30.42 13.48 8.62
C LYS A 805 -30.64 14.99 8.73
N VAL A 806 -31.61 15.42 9.53
CA VAL A 806 -32.03 16.82 9.61
C VAL A 806 -31.62 17.42 10.95
N PHE A 807 -32.15 16.89 12.06
CA PHE A 807 -31.91 17.46 13.39
C PHE A 807 -30.49 17.21 13.92
N ARG A 808 -29.75 16.18 13.45
CA ARG A 808 -28.30 16.05 13.74
C ARG A 808 -27.54 17.34 13.40
N LYS A 809 -27.94 18.05 12.33
CA LYS A 809 -27.27 19.27 11.84
C LYS A 809 -27.52 20.51 12.71
N LEU A 810 -28.24 20.35 13.84
CA LEU A 810 -28.44 21.37 14.87
C LEU A 810 -27.44 21.23 16.04
N LYS A 811 -26.82 20.05 16.21
CA LYS A 811 -25.80 19.82 17.25
C LYS A 811 -24.61 20.76 17.07
N ASP A 812 -23.97 21.11 18.18
CA ASP A 812 -22.74 21.91 18.27
C ASP A 812 -22.76 23.28 17.57
N ARG A 813 -23.95 23.79 17.22
CA ARG A 813 -24.13 25.12 16.64
C ARG A 813 -24.15 26.22 17.70
N HIS A 814 -23.31 27.23 17.52
CA HIS A 814 -23.27 28.43 18.36
C HIS A 814 -24.18 29.58 17.86
N ASP A 815 -24.76 29.47 16.66
CA ASP A 815 -25.71 30.45 16.11
C ASP A 815 -27.19 30.17 16.46
N VAL A 816 -27.45 29.12 17.24
CA VAL A 816 -28.78 28.63 17.63
C VAL A 816 -29.08 28.96 19.09
N ARG A 817 -30.29 29.48 19.36
CA ARG A 817 -30.79 29.86 20.70
C ARG A 817 -31.78 28.85 21.27
N ALA A 818 -31.86 28.76 22.59
CA ALA A 818 -32.86 27.92 23.28
C ALA A 818 -34.31 28.25 22.86
N ASP A 819 -34.65 29.53 22.78
CA ASP A 819 -35.97 30.04 22.32
C ASP A 819 -36.41 29.48 20.95
N ASP A 820 -35.48 29.34 20.02
CA ASP A 820 -35.82 28.93 18.65
C ASP A 820 -35.92 27.41 18.54
N LEU A 821 -35.15 26.66 19.34
CA LEU A 821 -35.31 25.21 19.52
C LEU A 821 -36.68 24.89 20.14
N GLU A 822 -37.17 25.67 21.10
CA GLU A 822 -38.52 25.49 21.67
C GLU A 822 -39.62 25.68 20.62
N LYS A 823 -39.55 26.75 19.82
CA LYS A 823 -40.49 26.97 18.71
C LYS A 823 -40.44 25.85 17.67
N LEU A 824 -39.26 25.29 17.40
CA LEU A 824 -39.08 24.13 16.52
C LEU A 824 -39.72 22.86 17.12
N SER A 825 -39.55 22.63 18.42
CA SER A 825 -40.15 21.52 19.17
C SER A 825 -41.69 21.54 19.06
N ILE A 826 -42.29 22.71 19.29
CA ILE A 826 -43.74 22.93 19.17
C ILE A 826 -44.22 22.74 17.71
N ALA A 827 -43.61 23.45 16.76
CA ALA A 827 -44.01 23.39 15.34
C ALA A 827 -43.79 22.01 14.69
N LEU A 828 -42.91 21.17 15.25
CA LEU A 828 -42.76 19.77 14.88
C LEU A 828 -43.91 18.91 15.43
N GLN A 829 -44.25 19.08 16.71
CA GLN A 829 -45.33 18.33 17.36
C GLN A 829 -46.70 18.66 16.74
N GLU A 830 -47.03 19.94 16.56
CA GLU A 830 -48.26 20.39 15.88
C GLU A 830 -48.37 19.81 14.46
N ALA A 831 -47.27 19.79 13.71
CA ALA A 831 -47.25 19.22 12.37
C ALA A 831 -47.31 17.68 12.36
N TRP A 832 -47.02 17.00 13.47
CA TRP A 832 -46.95 15.54 13.51
C TRP A 832 -48.31 14.85 13.46
N GLU A 833 -49.36 15.52 13.96
CA GLU A 833 -50.74 14.98 13.96
C GLU A 833 -51.24 14.68 12.53
N ASP A 834 -50.85 15.50 11.54
CA ASP A 834 -51.11 15.26 10.10
C ASP A 834 -50.42 13.98 9.58
N LEU A 835 -49.30 13.57 10.17
CA LEU A 835 -48.47 12.45 9.73
C LEU A 835 -48.90 11.13 10.38
N ASP A 836 -48.79 11.04 11.71
CA ASP A 836 -49.00 9.84 12.52
C ASP A 836 -49.38 10.24 13.95
N SER A 837 -50.69 10.30 14.23
CA SER A 837 -51.22 10.70 15.54
C SER A 837 -51.10 9.63 16.63
N GLU A 838 -50.73 8.39 16.28
CA GLU A 838 -50.57 7.28 17.24
C GLU A 838 -49.12 7.14 17.72
N ASN A 839 -48.14 7.59 16.92
CA ASN A 839 -46.71 7.39 17.15
C ASN A 839 -45.97 8.75 17.19
N PRO A 840 -45.87 9.41 18.36
CA PRO A 840 -45.26 10.74 18.48
C PRO A 840 -43.74 10.74 18.17
N PRO A 841 -43.15 11.91 17.84
CA PRO A 841 -41.76 12.04 17.40
C PRO A 841 -40.76 12.02 18.57
N GLU A 842 -40.76 10.94 19.36
CA GLU A 842 -40.04 10.83 20.63
C GLU A 842 -38.55 11.17 20.53
N ARG A 843 -37.82 10.62 19.54
CA ARG A 843 -36.36 10.87 19.44
C ARG A 843 -36.07 12.27 18.93
N SER A 844 -36.89 12.79 18.02
CA SER A 844 -36.75 14.15 17.48
C SER A 844 -36.93 15.19 18.59
N VAL A 845 -37.98 15.05 19.40
CA VAL A 845 -38.23 15.93 20.55
C VAL A 845 -37.14 15.74 21.61
N ALA A 846 -36.76 14.50 21.96
CA ALA A 846 -35.70 14.26 22.94
C ALA A 846 -34.32 14.81 22.51
N LEU A 847 -34.02 14.87 21.20
CA LEU A 847 -32.83 15.53 20.67
C LEU A 847 -32.96 17.06 20.81
N ILE A 848 -34.08 17.64 20.36
CA ILE A 848 -34.30 19.10 20.42
C ILE A 848 -34.25 19.62 21.88
N GLU A 849 -34.93 18.95 22.81
CA GLU A 849 -34.91 19.34 24.24
C GLU A 849 -33.53 19.12 24.90
N ARG A 850 -32.74 18.13 24.44
CA ARG A 850 -31.35 17.96 24.91
C ARG A 850 -30.46 19.13 24.47
N GLU A 851 -30.49 19.49 23.19
CA GLU A 851 -29.65 20.59 22.70
C GLU A 851 -30.15 21.94 23.27
N LYS A 852 -31.45 22.09 23.49
CA LYS A 852 -32.03 23.22 24.22
C LYS A 852 -31.48 23.30 25.65
N ALA A 853 -31.44 22.20 26.39
CA ALA A 853 -30.88 22.17 27.74
C ALA A 853 -29.38 22.52 27.77
N ILE A 854 -28.61 22.11 26.77
CA ILE A 854 -27.20 22.54 26.60
C ILE A 854 -27.14 24.04 26.32
N LYS A 855 -27.93 24.57 25.38
CA LYS A 855 -27.92 26.01 25.05
C LYS A 855 -28.42 26.89 26.18
N THR A 856 -29.41 26.47 26.97
CA THR A 856 -29.82 27.18 28.19
C THR A 856 -28.71 27.17 29.25
N HIS A 857 -27.82 26.17 29.28
CA HIS A 857 -26.65 26.20 30.15
C HIS A 857 -25.57 27.15 29.62
N ASP A 858 -25.27 27.11 28.31
CA ASP A 858 -24.35 28.04 27.63
C ASP A 858 -24.80 29.52 27.77
N GLU A 859 -26.11 29.79 27.70
CA GLU A 859 -26.72 31.12 27.82
C GLU A 859 -26.77 31.65 29.27
N LEU A 860 -26.43 30.82 30.27
CA LEU A 860 -26.42 31.17 31.71
C LEU A 860 -25.01 31.32 32.32
N LEU A 861 -23.95 31.20 31.51
CA LEU A 861 -22.53 31.21 31.92
C LEU A 861 -21.76 32.48 31.49
#